data_AF-A0A934E4D4-F1
#
_entry.id   AF-A0A934E4D4-F1
#
_cell.length_a   1.000
_cell.length_b   1.000
_cell.length_c   1.000
_cell.angle_alpha   90.00
_cell.angle_beta   90.00
_cell.angle_gamma   90.00
#
_symmetry.space_group_name_H-M   'P 1'
#
loop_
_entity.id
_entity.type
_entity.pdbx_description
1 polymer ?
#
loop_
_entity_poly.entity_id
_entity_poly.type
_entity_poly.pdbx_seq_one_letter_code
_entity_poly.pdbx_strand_id
1 'polypeptide(L)'
;PIAGDDGLAGRLLAALEPFVWRRSVDASTIEEMRALKARITSRAQARGDDVKLGPGGIREIEFFIQTLQLLHGGRDRRLRERSTLGALANALVAGLLSARDHDALCEAWLLLRRVEHRLQMVHERRTHALPSSPEALRSLALGLGFATAETFAAALGRHRSFVGELFSDLLHTSGVEPAPLDAELSAAADPDGADETRLRALATRGFVDAPAALACLRRMGQHPESPFARRGGVPRGGVELLAGCAGSPDPNLALLHLGELFSSLRAPGAWYDLLARRPATAQLLTTLFGTSDYLSRLFLRHPELADSLVRAEAAVTLKGHAWLAEELSVRLMAEAAPEPQAEQILAILRRFKNEEVLRIGLHDVAGNLEVEQVHEELSALADVLVGACLDLCRKEVLTRWGEPCGPDGAPASLAVIGLGSLGGRELGYHSDLDLLFVYSAPGDTRGGEKGRASNAEYFARLAQKLLSSLSMQLREGLLYRTDVRLRPSGNAGMLVVSLESFAAHHQKAEVWERQALTRARLVAGDAALFGRVREEVIAPLVFRPEADPRGLAREILRVRERMEHELAGEGPLRLSPKLGRGGLVDIEFAVQYLQLAHGRARPGVRETNTLKAIRALASEGALAPADASALERGWRFLRRLEDRLRIVHVFPLTHLPTRGPGLTTLARRMGYSGTEGGAKLLADYEAITAEVRARRDGLMRT
;
A
#
# COMPACT_ATOMS: atom_id res chain seq x y z
N PRO A 1 -7.06 -40.96 -17.34
CA PRO A 1 -8.46 -41.35 -17.64
C PRO A 1 -8.94 -42.35 -16.59
N ILE A 2 -10.23 -42.66 -16.48
CA ILE A 2 -10.69 -43.71 -15.55
C ILE A 2 -10.27 -45.10 -16.07
N ALA A 3 -10.25 -45.30 -17.40
CA ALA A 3 -9.63 -46.42 -18.11
C ALA A 3 -9.27 -45.99 -19.56
N GLY A 4 -8.40 -46.73 -20.24
CA GLY A 4 -8.01 -46.48 -21.64
C GLY A 4 -6.66 -45.76 -21.81
N ASP A 5 -6.46 -45.11 -22.96
CA ASP A 5 -5.19 -44.48 -23.36
C ASP A 5 -4.97 -43.11 -22.67
N ASP A 6 -3.92 -43.02 -21.85
CA ASP A 6 -3.54 -41.81 -21.11
C ASP A 6 -3.08 -40.66 -22.02
N GLY A 7 -2.40 -40.96 -23.13
CA GLY A 7 -1.90 -39.98 -24.08
C GLY A 7 -3.02 -39.29 -24.87
N LEU A 8 -4.03 -40.04 -25.29
CA LEU A 8 -5.23 -39.50 -25.91
C LEU A 8 -6.01 -38.61 -24.94
N ALA A 9 -6.18 -39.07 -23.70
CA ALA A 9 -6.86 -38.28 -22.67
C ALA A 9 -6.10 -36.98 -22.34
N GLY A 10 -4.76 -37.03 -22.27
CA GLY A 10 -3.93 -35.85 -22.07
C GLY A 10 -4.12 -34.81 -23.18
N ARG A 11 -4.12 -35.24 -24.45
CA ARG A 11 -4.37 -34.34 -25.60
C ARG A 11 -5.78 -33.75 -25.59
N LEU A 12 -6.80 -34.55 -25.28
CA LEU A 12 -8.18 -34.07 -25.19
C LEU A 12 -8.34 -33.04 -24.07
N LEU A 13 -7.78 -33.31 -22.88
CA LEU A 13 -7.85 -32.38 -21.76
C LEU A 13 -7.11 -31.07 -22.04
N ALA A 14 -5.96 -31.13 -22.71
CA ALA A 14 -5.23 -29.94 -23.15
C ALA A 14 -6.04 -29.12 -24.17
N ALA A 15 -6.75 -29.79 -25.09
CA ALA A 15 -7.62 -29.11 -26.07
C ALA A 15 -8.85 -28.46 -25.42
N LEU A 16 -9.38 -29.06 -24.35
CA LEU A 16 -10.52 -28.52 -23.60
C LEU A 16 -10.11 -27.44 -22.57
N GLU A 17 -8.83 -27.34 -22.23
CA GLU A 17 -8.33 -26.41 -21.21
C GLU A 17 -8.74 -24.95 -21.48
N PRO A 18 -8.61 -24.39 -22.71
CA PRO A 18 -9.01 -23.02 -22.98
C PRO A 18 -10.54 -22.80 -22.98
N PHE A 19 -11.30 -23.86 -23.25
CA PHE A 19 -12.76 -23.81 -23.25
C PHE A 19 -13.32 -23.79 -21.81
N VAL A 20 -12.77 -24.64 -20.94
CA VAL A 20 -13.20 -24.77 -19.53
C VAL A 20 -12.63 -23.65 -18.66
N TRP A 21 -11.35 -23.30 -18.85
CA TRP A 21 -10.63 -22.36 -17.97
C TRP A 21 -10.33 -21.04 -18.69
N ARG A 22 -11.38 -20.28 -18.99
CA ARG A 22 -11.26 -19.00 -19.69
C ARG A 22 -10.50 -17.97 -18.82
N ARG A 23 -9.52 -17.27 -19.41
CA ARG A 23 -8.74 -16.21 -18.70
C ARG A 23 -9.56 -14.95 -18.40
N SER A 24 -10.63 -14.74 -19.16
CA SER A 24 -11.65 -13.71 -18.94
C SER A 24 -13.04 -14.33 -19.06
N VAL A 25 -13.93 -13.98 -18.14
CA VAL A 25 -15.33 -14.37 -18.17
C VAL A 25 -16.13 -13.13 -18.58
N ASP A 26 -16.89 -13.24 -19.66
CA ASP A 26 -17.74 -12.17 -20.19
C ASP A 26 -19.10 -12.10 -19.45
N ALA A 27 -19.84 -11.01 -19.68
CA ALA A 27 -21.14 -10.79 -19.04
C ALA A 27 -22.18 -11.84 -19.45
N SER A 28 -22.14 -12.32 -20.70
CA SER A 28 -23.01 -13.41 -21.16
C SER A 28 -22.79 -14.70 -20.38
N THR A 29 -21.55 -15.05 -20.06
CA THR A 29 -21.23 -16.26 -19.28
C THR A 29 -21.74 -16.13 -17.84
N ILE A 30 -21.65 -14.94 -17.24
CA ILE A 30 -22.21 -14.67 -15.91
C ILE A 30 -23.75 -14.78 -15.92
N GLU A 31 -24.40 -14.25 -16.96
CA GLU A 31 -25.86 -14.40 -17.13
C GLU A 31 -26.27 -15.85 -17.35
N GLU A 32 -25.50 -16.64 -18.11
CA GLU A 32 -25.72 -18.08 -18.26
C GLU A 32 -25.58 -18.82 -16.93
N MET A 33 -24.59 -18.46 -16.10
CA MET A 33 -24.42 -18.99 -14.75
C MET A 33 -25.59 -18.61 -13.84
N ARG A 34 -26.10 -17.37 -13.91
CA ARG A 34 -27.29 -16.92 -13.18
C ARG A 34 -28.54 -17.69 -13.61
N ALA A 35 -28.75 -17.88 -14.91
CA ALA A 35 -29.86 -18.67 -15.45
C ALA A 35 -29.76 -20.15 -15.02
N LEU A 36 -28.54 -20.70 -14.91
CA LEU A 36 -28.33 -22.05 -14.38
C LEU A 36 -28.60 -22.12 -12.87
N LYS A 37 -28.15 -21.13 -12.09
CA LYS A 37 -28.46 -20.99 -10.66
C LYS A 37 -29.98 -20.97 -10.43
N ALA A 38 -30.71 -20.10 -11.14
CA ALA A 38 -32.16 -19.99 -11.03
C ALA A 38 -32.89 -21.32 -11.34
N ARG A 39 -32.42 -22.06 -12.35
CA ARG A 39 -32.95 -23.41 -12.66
C ARG A 39 -32.67 -24.41 -11.55
N ILE A 40 -31.51 -24.35 -10.90
CA ILE A 40 -31.17 -25.20 -9.76
C ILE A 40 -32.08 -24.86 -8.57
N THR A 41 -32.21 -23.59 -8.21
CA THR A 41 -33.07 -23.13 -7.11
C THR A 41 -34.52 -23.57 -7.29
N SER A 42 -35.09 -23.34 -8.48
CA SER A 42 -36.49 -23.72 -8.78
C SER A 42 -36.71 -25.24 -8.68
N ARG A 43 -35.76 -26.05 -9.19
CA ARG A 43 -35.83 -27.52 -9.09
C ARG A 43 -35.64 -28.01 -7.66
N ALA A 44 -34.83 -27.31 -6.87
CA ALA A 44 -34.56 -27.67 -5.49
C ALA A 44 -35.80 -27.51 -4.61
N GLN A 45 -36.52 -26.40 -4.76
CA GLN A 45 -37.78 -26.16 -4.05
C GLN A 45 -38.82 -27.28 -4.28
N ALA A 46 -38.89 -27.81 -5.51
CA ALA A 46 -39.80 -28.91 -5.85
C ALA A 46 -39.38 -30.28 -5.25
N ARG A 47 -38.16 -30.41 -4.74
CA ARG A 47 -37.56 -31.68 -4.27
C ARG A 47 -37.44 -31.78 -2.75
N GLY A 48 -37.71 -30.71 -2.00
CA GLY A 48 -37.90 -30.70 -0.54
C GLY A 48 -36.88 -31.54 0.24
N ASP A 49 -37.25 -32.78 0.55
CA ASP A 49 -36.50 -33.73 1.38
C ASP A 49 -35.42 -34.54 0.64
N ASP A 50 -35.05 -34.14 -0.58
CA ASP A 50 -33.93 -34.73 -1.33
C ASP A 50 -32.58 -34.14 -0.88
N VAL A 51 -31.66 -34.96 -0.38
CA VAL A 51 -30.37 -34.49 0.16
C VAL A 51 -29.40 -34.02 -0.93
N LYS A 52 -29.62 -34.40 -2.18
CA LYS A 52 -28.77 -34.01 -3.31
C LYS A 52 -29.36 -32.80 -4.03
N LEU A 53 -30.63 -32.88 -4.37
CA LEU A 53 -31.30 -31.94 -5.25
C LEU A 53 -32.17 -30.93 -4.50
N GLY A 54 -32.55 -31.17 -3.25
CA GLY A 54 -33.33 -30.23 -2.44
C GLY A 54 -32.50 -29.02 -1.98
N PRO A 55 -33.16 -28.03 -1.33
CA PRO A 55 -32.49 -26.79 -0.92
C PRO A 55 -31.35 -27.08 0.07
N GLY A 56 -30.20 -26.43 -0.09
CA GLY A 56 -29.02 -26.69 0.74
C GLY A 56 -28.35 -28.04 0.49
N GLY A 57 -28.69 -28.71 -0.61
CA GLY A 57 -28.22 -30.06 -0.92
C GLY A 57 -26.83 -30.12 -1.56
N ILE A 58 -26.35 -31.34 -1.81
CA ILE A 58 -25.04 -31.63 -2.42
C ILE A 58 -24.85 -30.84 -3.73
N ARG A 59 -25.91 -30.70 -4.54
CA ARG A 59 -25.85 -30.03 -5.84
C ARG A 59 -25.55 -28.54 -5.73
N GLU A 60 -26.03 -27.87 -4.68
CA GLU A 60 -25.75 -26.46 -4.44
C GLU A 60 -24.29 -26.25 -4.05
N ILE A 61 -23.71 -27.14 -3.22
CA ILE A 61 -22.27 -27.11 -2.90
C ILE A 61 -21.42 -27.35 -4.16
N GLU A 62 -21.77 -28.34 -4.98
CA GLU A 62 -21.07 -28.61 -6.26
C GLU A 62 -21.10 -27.39 -7.18
N PHE A 63 -22.28 -26.78 -7.35
CA PHE A 63 -22.43 -25.62 -8.21
C PHE A 63 -21.69 -24.41 -7.65
N PHE A 64 -21.74 -24.20 -6.33
CA PHE A 64 -21.05 -23.11 -5.66
C PHE A 64 -19.56 -23.16 -5.94
N ILE A 65 -18.91 -24.31 -5.67
CA ILE A 65 -17.48 -24.42 -5.90
C ILE A 65 -17.14 -24.37 -7.39
N GLN A 66 -17.91 -25.05 -8.25
CA GLN A 66 -17.67 -25.02 -9.71
C GLN A 66 -17.82 -23.62 -10.29
N THR A 67 -18.72 -22.80 -9.76
CA THR A 67 -18.85 -21.40 -10.14
C THR A 67 -17.57 -20.64 -9.84
N LEU A 68 -17.01 -20.79 -8.63
CA LEU A 68 -15.72 -20.19 -8.28
C LEU A 68 -14.59 -20.70 -9.17
N GLN A 69 -14.57 -22.00 -9.48
CA GLN A 69 -13.56 -22.59 -10.36
C GLN A 69 -13.66 -22.03 -11.79
N LEU A 70 -14.86 -21.83 -12.33
CA LEU A 70 -15.06 -21.25 -13.66
C LEU A 70 -14.71 -19.76 -13.70
N LEU A 71 -15.01 -19.01 -12.64
CA LEU A 71 -14.71 -17.58 -12.54
C LEU A 71 -13.20 -17.30 -12.36
N HIS A 72 -12.49 -18.15 -11.62
CA HIS A 72 -11.12 -17.89 -11.19
C HIS A 72 -10.08 -18.89 -11.71
N GLY A 73 -10.48 -20.10 -12.10
CA GLY A 73 -9.59 -21.19 -12.53
C GLY A 73 -8.82 -20.92 -13.82
N GLY A 74 -9.29 -19.99 -14.67
CA GLY A 74 -8.51 -19.50 -15.81
C GLY A 74 -7.22 -18.79 -15.41
N ARG A 75 -7.22 -18.13 -14.24
CA ARG A 75 -6.10 -17.31 -13.72
C ARG A 75 -5.31 -18.03 -12.63
N ASP A 76 -5.97 -18.87 -11.83
CA ASP A 76 -5.34 -19.66 -10.79
C ASP A 76 -5.49 -21.17 -11.08
N ARG A 77 -4.37 -21.82 -11.41
CA ARG A 77 -4.35 -23.26 -11.72
C ARG A 77 -4.70 -24.12 -10.51
N ARG A 78 -4.49 -23.64 -9.27
CA ARG A 78 -4.80 -24.38 -8.03
C ARG A 78 -6.29 -24.64 -7.90
N LEU A 79 -7.11 -23.70 -8.38
CA LEU A 79 -8.57 -23.83 -8.36
C LEU A 79 -9.10 -24.86 -9.37
N ARG A 80 -8.26 -25.45 -10.22
CA ARG A 80 -8.67 -26.50 -11.18
C ARG A 80 -8.70 -27.91 -10.56
N GLU A 81 -8.67 -27.97 -9.24
CA GLU A 81 -8.75 -29.19 -8.45
C GLU A 81 -10.08 -29.93 -8.72
N ARG A 82 -10.01 -31.25 -8.89
CA ARG A 82 -11.19 -32.04 -9.30
C ARG A 82 -12.06 -32.46 -8.13
N SER A 83 -11.48 -32.63 -6.95
CA SER A 83 -12.23 -33.00 -5.75
C SER A 83 -12.92 -31.79 -5.12
N THR A 84 -14.16 -31.94 -4.67
CA THR A 84 -14.90 -30.84 -4.02
C THR A 84 -14.18 -30.32 -2.77
N LEU A 85 -13.68 -31.21 -1.91
CA LEU A 85 -12.95 -30.81 -0.70
C LEU A 85 -11.61 -30.15 -1.01
N GLY A 86 -10.86 -30.66 -2.00
CA GLY A 86 -9.62 -30.02 -2.43
C GLY A 86 -9.88 -28.65 -3.08
N ALA A 87 -10.96 -28.50 -3.83
CA ALA A 87 -11.36 -27.23 -4.41
C ALA A 87 -11.78 -26.22 -3.32
N LEU A 88 -12.49 -26.65 -2.28
CA LEU A 88 -12.81 -25.81 -1.11
C LEU A 88 -11.53 -25.34 -0.40
N ALA A 89 -10.58 -26.24 -0.15
CA ALA A 89 -9.30 -25.89 0.46
C ALA A 89 -8.51 -24.88 -0.39
N ASN A 90 -8.48 -25.08 -1.72
CA ASN A 90 -7.81 -24.15 -2.63
C ASN A 90 -8.55 -22.80 -2.73
N ALA A 91 -9.88 -22.78 -2.59
CA ALA A 91 -10.65 -21.54 -2.52
C ALA A 91 -10.36 -20.73 -1.25
N LEU A 92 -10.15 -21.40 -0.10
CA LEU A 92 -9.69 -20.76 1.13
C LEU A 92 -8.29 -20.15 0.96
N VAL A 93 -7.34 -20.92 0.42
CA VAL A 93 -5.96 -20.44 0.17
C VAL A 93 -5.94 -19.28 -0.83
N ALA A 94 -6.88 -19.25 -1.78
CA ALA A 94 -7.04 -18.17 -2.74
C ALA A 94 -7.81 -16.95 -2.21
N GLY A 95 -8.27 -16.97 -0.94
CA GLY A 95 -9.03 -15.88 -0.34
C GLY A 95 -10.47 -15.73 -0.86
N LEU A 96 -10.99 -16.74 -1.56
CA LEU A 96 -12.36 -16.75 -2.11
C LEU A 96 -13.40 -17.24 -1.10
N LEU A 97 -12.94 -17.84 0.01
CA LEU A 97 -13.77 -18.29 1.12
C LEU A 97 -13.14 -17.87 2.44
N SER A 98 -13.98 -17.53 3.42
CA SER A 98 -13.52 -17.37 4.80
C SER A 98 -13.22 -18.74 5.42
N ALA A 99 -12.36 -18.79 6.44
CA ALA A 99 -12.09 -20.03 7.17
C ALA A 99 -13.38 -20.64 7.74
N ARG A 100 -14.29 -19.80 8.24
CA ARG A 100 -15.61 -20.20 8.73
C ARG A 100 -16.44 -20.88 7.64
N ASP A 101 -16.53 -20.27 6.45
CA ASP A 101 -17.37 -20.81 5.37
C ASP A 101 -16.76 -22.08 4.78
N HIS A 102 -15.43 -22.12 4.68
CA HIS A 102 -14.70 -23.32 4.29
C HIS A 102 -15.03 -24.51 5.21
N ASP A 103 -14.87 -24.33 6.52
CA ASP A 103 -15.06 -25.40 7.49
C ASP A 103 -16.52 -25.87 7.49
N ALA A 104 -17.47 -24.92 7.48
CA ALA A 104 -18.90 -25.22 7.46
C ALA A 104 -19.34 -25.94 6.16
N LEU A 105 -18.79 -25.55 4.99
CA LEU A 105 -19.05 -26.25 3.72
C LEU A 105 -18.43 -27.66 3.70
N CYS A 106 -17.23 -27.84 4.26
CA CYS A 106 -16.60 -29.15 4.37
C CYS A 106 -17.42 -30.09 5.25
N GLU A 107 -17.87 -29.61 6.41
CA GLU A 107 -18.75 -30.37 7.32
C GLU A 107 -20.09 -30.72 6.67
N ALA A 108 -20.73 -29.75 6.01
CA ALA A 108 -21.99 -29.94 5.29
C ALA A 108 -21.83 -30.99 4.18
N TRP A 109 -20.77 -30.88 3.36
CA TRP A 109 -20.46 -31.84 2.31
C TRP A 109 -20.29 -33.25 2.87
N LEU A 110 -19.48 -33.42 3.91
CA LEU A 110 -19.23 -34.73 4.52
C LEU A 110 -20.49 -35.34 5.14
N LEU A 111 -21.32 -34.54 5.81
CA LEU A 111 -22.60 -35.03 6.35
C LEU A 111 -23.54 -35.45 5.21
N LEU A 112 -23.77 -34.59 4.23
CA LEU A 112 -24.70 -34.85 3.12
C LEU A 112 -24.27 -36.07 2.30
N ARG A 113 -22.97 -36.25 2.03
CA ARG A 113 -22.45 -37.45 1.35
C ARG A 113 -22.64 -38.71 2.20
N ARG A 114 -22.41 -38.67 3.52
CA ARG A 114 -22.69 -39.82 4.41
C ARG A 114 -24.16 -40.20 4.41
N VAL A 115 -25.07 -39.21 4.43
CA VAL A 115 -26.51 -39.44 4.33
C VAL A 115 -26.86 -40.07 2.98
N GLU A 116 -26.39 -39.49 1.87
CA GLU A 116 -26.60 -40.02 0.51
C GLU A 116 -26.11 -41.47 0.41
N HIS A 117 -24.89 -41.76 0.87
CA HIS A 117 -24.32 -43.10 0.83
C HIS A 117 -25.14 -44.08 1.66
N ARG A 118 -25.57 -43.70 2.87
CA ARG A 118 -26.37 -44.58 3.73
C ARG A 118 -27.75 -44.87 3.13
N LEU A 119 -28.40 -43.87 2.54
CA LEU A 119 -29.66 -44.05 1.81
C LEU A 119 -29.49 -45.03 0.65
N GLN A 120 -28.39 -44.92 -0.11
CA GLN A 120 -28.13 -45.78 -1.26
C GLN A 120 -27.76 -47.22 -0.84
N MET A 121 -27.04 -47.39 0.27
CA MET A 121 -26.70 -48.70 0.82
C MET A 121 -27.94 -49.45 1.30
N VAL A 122 -28.85 -48.79 2.02
CA VAL A 122 -30.06 -49.44 2.58
C VAL A 122 -31.03 -49.89 1.49
N HIS A 123 -31.11 -49.13 0.39
CA HIS A 123 -32.07 -49.40 -0.66
C HIS A 123 -31.46 -50.04 -1.92
N GLU A 124 -30.15 -50.29 -1.92
CA GLU A 124 -29.34 -50.81 -3.05
C GLU A 124 -29.66 -50.10 -4.38
N ARG A 125 -30.05 -48.83 -4.31
CA ARG A 125 -30.51 -48.04 -5.46
C ARG A 125 -30.08 -46.59 -5.29
N ARG A 126 -29.99 -45.88 -6.41
CA ARG A 126 -29.70 -44.44 -6.43
C ARG A 126 -30.90 -43.63 -5.94
N THR A 127 -31.09 -43.60 -4.62
CA THR A 127 -32.07 -42.74 -3.95
C THR A 127 -31.37 -41.59 -3.23
N HIS A 128 -32.02 -40.43 -3.24
CA HIS A 128 -31.58 -39.21 -2.57
C HIS A 128 -32.66 -38.64 -1.64
N ALA A 129 -33.88 -39.19 -1.68
CA ALA A 129 -34.97 -38.77 -0.81
C ALA A 129 -34.80 -39.35 0.59
N LEU A 130 -35.00 -38.51 1.61
CA LEU A 130 -35.08 -38.97 2.99
C LEU A 130 -36.32 -39.88 3.19
N PRO A 131 -36.26 -40.84 4.12
CA PRO A 131 -37.39 -41.72 4.40
C PRO A 131 -38.53 -40.94 5.05
N SER A 132 -39.76 -41.17 4.59
CA SER A 132 -40.95 -40.52 5.14
C SER A 132 -41.48 -41.20 6.41
N SER A 133 -41.10 -42.46 6.68
CA SER A 133 -41.55 -43.16 7.89
C SER A 133 -40.64 -42.86 9.10
N PRO A 134 -41.21 -42.59 10.28
CA PRO A 134 -40.44 -42.33 11.50
C PRO A 134 -39.45 -43.45 11.87
N GLU A 135 -39.81 -44.73 11.67
CA GLU A 135 -38.89 -45.83 11.98
C GLU A 135 -37.68 -45.86 11.03
N ALA A 136 -37.89 -45.61 9.73
CA ALA A 136 -36.81 -45.60 8.76
C ALA A 136 -35.88 -44.40 8.96
N LEU A 137 -36.43 -43.24 9.33
CA LEU A 137 -35.64 -42.06 9.67
C LEU A 137 -34.81 -42.28 10.94
N ARG A 138 -35.38 -42.95 11.95
CA ARG A 138 -34.65 -43.35 13.17
C ARG A 138 -33.52 -44.33 12.86
N SER A 139 -33.78 -45.33 12.01
CA SER A 139 -32.75 -46.29 11.59
C SER A 139 -31.61 -45.60 10.82
N LEU A 140 -31.93 -44.65 9.95
CA LEU A 140 -30.95 -43.84 9.23
C LEU A 140 -30.09 -43.01 10.20
N ALA A 141 -30.73 -42.32 11.15
CA ALA A 141 -30.05 -41.50 12.16
C ALA A 141 -29.06 -42.31 13.00
N LEU A 142 -29.49 -43.48 13.52
CA LEU A 142 -28.62 -44.39 14.27
C LEU A 142 -27.47 -44.91 13.40
N GLY A 143 -27.74 -45.28 12.15
CA GLY A 143 -26.71 -45.71 11.19
C GLY A 143 -25.68 -44.64 10.83
N LEU A 144 -25.99 -43.36 11.07
CA LEU A 144 -25.10 -42.22 10.89
C LEU A 144 -24.43 -41.77 12.20
N GLY A 145 -24.71 -42.45 13.32
CA GLY A 145 -24.11 -42.16 14.64
C GLY A 145 -24.86 -41.10 15.46
N PHE A 146 -26.09 -40.75 15.10
CA PHE A 146 -26.92 -39.83 15.88
C PHE A 146 -27.73 -40.60 16.94
N ALA A 147 -27.94 -39.98 18.11
CA ALA A 147 -28.70 -40.59 19.21
C ALA A 147 -30.19 -40.73 18.88
N THR A 148 -30.76 -39.77 18.14
CA THR A 148 -32.19 -39.73 17.80
C THR A 148 -32.43 -39.16 16.40
N ALA A 149 -33.64 -39.38 15.85
CA ALA A 149 -34.03 -38.81 14.56
C ALA A 149 -34.09 -37.27 14.60
N GLU A 150 -34.44 -36.69 15.75
CA GLU A 150 -34.54 -35.24 15.96
C GLU A 150 -33.16 -34.59 15.95
N THR A 151 -32.17 -35.20 16.62
CA THR A 151 -30.79 -34.70 16.62
C THR A 151 -30.16 -34.75 15.23
N PHE A 152 -30.48 -35.80 14.45
CA PHE A 152 -30.11 -35.89 13.04
C PHE A 152 -30.79 -34.81 12.19
N ALA A 153 -32.11 -34.68 12.29
CA ALA A 153 -32.87 -33.70 11.51
C ALA A 153 -32.42 -32.25 11.80
N ALA A 154 -32.13 -31.94 13.07
CA ALA A 154 -31.60 -30.64 13.46
C ALA A 154 -30.20 -30.38 12.88
N ALA A 155 -29.30 -31.37 12.91
CA ALA A 155 -27.97 -31.25 12.30
C ALA A 155 -28.05 -31.07 10.78
N LEU A 156 -28.87 -31.89 10.11
CA LEU A 156 -29.09 -31.80 8.68
C LEU A 156 -29.69 -30.45 8.28
N GLY A 157 -30.69 -29.97 9.04
CA GLY A 157 -31.31 -28.66 8.84
C GLY A 157 -30.31 -27.52 8.93
N ARG A 158 -29.46 -27.50 9.97
CA ARG A 158 -28.42 -26.46 10.13
C ARG A 158 -27.47 -26.40 8.94
N HIS A 159 -26.94 -27.54 8.49
CA HIS A 159 -26.03 -27.56 7.35
C HIS A 159 -26.72 -27.16 6.04
N ARG A 160 -27.96 -27.63 5.81
CA ARG A 160 -28.72 -27.26 4.60
C ARG A 160 -29.09 -25.77 4.59
N SER A 161 -29.50 -25.20 5.72
CA SER A 161 -29.75 -23.75 5.83
C SER A 161 -28.50 -22.95 5.51
N PHE A 162 -27.35 -23.31 6.10
CA PHE A 162 -26.08 -22.63 5.83
C PHE A 162 -25.69 -22.68 4.34
N VAL A 163 -25.77 -23.86 3.72
CA VAL A 163 -25.50 -24.02 2.29
C VAL A 163 -26.47 -23.20 1.45
N GLY A 164 -27.75 -23.19 1.80
CA GLY A 164 -28.78 -22.43 1.10
C GLY A 164 -28.57 -20.92 1.18
N GLU A 165 -28.17 -20.38 2.34
CA GLU A 165 -27.81 -18.97 2.52
C GLU A 165 -26.61 -18.60 1.65
N LEU A 166 -25.53 -19.37 1.74
CA LEU A 166 -24.31 -19.13 0.98
C LEU A 166 -24.54 -19.26 -0.54
N PHE A 167 -25.35 -20.23 -0.96
CA PHE A 167 -25.75 -20.42 -2.34
C PHE A 167 -26.68 -19.30 -2.83
N SER A 168 -27.55 -18.79 -1.96
CA SER A 168 -28.34 -17.61 -2.25
C SER A 168 -27.40 -16.46 -2.55
N ASP A 169 -26.40 -16.16 -1.73
CA ASP A 169 -25.50 -15.01 -1.96
C ASP A 169 -24.59 -15.15 -3.19
N LEU A 170 -24.37 -16.36 -3.70
CA LEU A 170 -23.56 -16.63 -4.88
C LEU A 170 -24.08 -15.91 -6.15
N LEU A 171 -23.23 -15.13 -6.83
CA LEU A 171 -23.56 -14.34 -8.02
C LEU A 171 -24.62 -13.23 -7.81
N HIS A 172 -25.00 -12.93 -6.56
CA HIS A 172 -25.72 -11.71 -6.24
C HIS A 172 -24.76 -10.52 -6.26
N THR A 173 -24.69 -9.82 -7.40
CA THR A 173 -24.75 -8.36 -7.31
C THR A 173 -26.17 -8.05 -6.90
N SER A 174 -26.32 -7.48 -5.71
CA SER A 174 -27.59 -7.08 -5.11
C SER A 174 -28.60 -6.66 -6.17
N GLY A 175 -29.71 -7.39 -6.28
CA GLY A 175 -30.94 -6.91 -6.91
C GLY A 175 -31.59 -5.82 -6.06
N VAL A 176 -30.77 -4.89 -5.56
CA VAL A 176 -31.22 -3.57 -5.15
C VAL A 176 -31.65 -2.95 -6.47
N GLU A 177 -32.93 -2.60 -6.60
CA GLU A 177 -33.28 -1.56 -7.56
C GLU A 177 -32.21 -0.48 -7.43
N PRO A 178 -31.57 -0.06 -8.54
CA PRO A 178 -30.55 0.97 -8.51
C PRO A 178 -30.97 2.04 -7.51
N ALA A 179 -30.17 2.26 -6.45
CA ALA A 179 -30.49 3.32 -5.51
C ALA A 179 -30.82 4.57 -6.33
N PRO A 180 -31.94 5.25 -6.07
CA PRO A 180 -32.40 6.34 -6.91
C PRO A 180 -31.24 7.29 -7.14
N LEU A 181 -30.96 7.56 -8.41
CA LEU A 181 -29.85 8.41 -8.79
C LEU A 181 -30.06 9.77 -8.16
N ASP A 182 -28.97 10.31 -7.63
CA ASP A 182 -29.00 11.59 -6.99
C ASP A 182 -29.52 12.66 -7.97
N ALA A 183 -30.56 13.39 -7.57
CA ALA A 183 -31.27 14.30 -8.46
C ALA A 183 -30.37 15.45 -8.96
N GLU A 184 -29.50 15.99 -8.10
CA GLU A 184 -28.56 17.05 -8.48
C GLU A 184 -27.49 16.49 -9.41
N LEU A 185 -26.87 15.36 -9.08
CA LEU A 185 -25.86 14.77 -9.96
C LEU A 185 -26.44 14.33 -11.32
N SER A 186 -27.69 13.88 -11.34
CA SER A 186 -28.41 13.56 -12.57
C SER A 186 -28.63 14.81 -13.42
N ALA A 187 -29.08 15.91 -12.80
CA ALA A 187 -29.23 17.19 -13.47
C ALA A 187 -27.89 17.72 -14.00
N ALA A 188 -26.80 17.62 -13.23
CA ALA A 188 -25.47 18.04 -13.66
C ALA A 188 -24.93 17.22 -14.85
N ALA A 189 -25.14 15.90 -14.82
CA ALA A 189 -24.69 14.97 -15.84
C ALA A 189 -25.51 15.03 -17.15
N ASP A 190 -26.73 15.59 -17.11
CA ASP A 190 -27.60 15.69 -18.28
C ASP A 190 -27.00 16.59 -19.39
N PRO A 191 -26.60 16.05 -20.55
CA PRO A 191 -26.01 16.83 -21.63
C PRO A 191 -27.02 17.70 -22.38
N ASP A 192 -28.32 17.44 -22.21
CA ASP A 192 -29.44 18.16 -22.83
C ASP A 192 -30.09 19.17 -21.86
N GLY A 193 -29.74 19.10 -20.57
CA GLY A 193 -30.22 20.01 -19.53
C GLY A 193 -29.70 21.46 -19.68
N ALA A 194 -30.48 22.41 -19.16
CA ALA A 194 -30.13 23.83 -19.19
C ALA A 194 -28.89 24.14 -18.33
N ASP A 195 -27.99 24.98 -18.84
CA ASP A 195 -26.72 25.32 -18.19
C ASP A 195 -26.89 25.84 -16.76
N GLU A 196 -27.88 26.70 -16.51
CA GLU A 196 -28.13 27.25 -15.18
C GLU A 196 -28.43 26.15 -14.15
N THR A 197 -29.26 25.17 -14.54
CA THR A 197 -29.60 24.00 -13.71
C THR A 197 -28.35 23.16 -13.43
N ARG A 198 -27.55 22.89 -14.46
CA ARG A 198 -26.33 22.08 -14.35
C ARG A 198 -25.28 22.73 -13.47
N LEU A 199 -25.08 24.05 -13.62
CA LEU A 199 -24.15 24.83 -12.80
C LEU A 199 -24.57 24.83 -11.32
N ARG A 200 -25.86 25.04 -11.05
CA ARG A 200 -26.41 24.99 -9.68
C ARG A 200 -26.22 23.62 -9.04
N ALA A 201 -26.46 22.56 -9.80
CA ALA A 201 -26.29 21.19 -9.33
C ALA A 201 -24.83 20.86 -9.00
N LEU A 202 -23.88 21.25 -9.87
CA LEU A 202 -22.44 21.11 -9.61
C LEU A 202 -22.02 21.88 -8.35
N ALA A 203 -22.43 23.14 -8.21
CA ALA A 203 -22.11 23.95 -7.04
C ALA A 203 -22.65 23.32 -5.74
N THR A 204 -23.89 22.82 -5.76
CA THR A 204 -24.53 22.13 -4.63
C THR A 204 -23.77 20.87 -4.23
N ARG A 205 -23.11 20.21 -5.18
CA ARG A 205 -22.33 18.97 -4.98
C ARG A 205 -20.86 19.20 -4.67
N GLY A 206 -20.48 20.44 -4.34
CA GLY A 206 -19.14 20.76 -3.86
C GLY A 206 -18.11 21.00 -4.96
N PHE A 207 -18.54 21.16 -6.21
CA PHE A 207 -17.67 21.70 -7.26
C PHE A 207 -17.56 23.22 -7.08
N VAL A 208 -16.46 23.66 -6.47
CA VAL A 208 -16.20 25.08 -6.16
C VAL A 208 -16.15 25.92 -7.44
N ASP A 209 -15.54 25.39 -8.51
CA ASP A 209 -15.57 25.98 -9.86
C ASP A 209 -16.53 25.21 -10.77
N ALA A 210 -17.83 25.44 -10.58
CA ALA A 210 -18.89 24.82 -11.39
C ALA A 210 -18.76 25.13 -12.89
N PRO A 211 -18.42 26.36 -13.34
CA PRO A 211 -18.17 26.64 -14.76
C PRO A 211 -17.06 25.78 -15.38
N ALA A 212 -15.91 25.63 -14.71
CA ALA A 212 -14.84 24.77 -15.21
C ALA A 212 -15.25 23.29 -15.23
N ALA A 213 -15.98 22.83 -14.21
CA ALA A 213 -16.52 21.47 -14.16
C ALA A 213 -17.48 21.19 -15.33
N LEU A 214 -18.41 22.12 -15.63
CA LEU A 214 -19.32 22.00 -16.77
C LEU A 214 -18.57 21.99 -18.11
N ALA A 215 -17.51 22.80 -18.25
CA ALA A 215 -16.66 22.78 -19.43
C ALA A 215 -15.96 21.43 -19.63
N CYS A 216 -15.52 20.78 -18.54
CA CYS A 216 -14.94 19.43 -18.59
C CYS A 216 -15.97 18.38 -19.05
N LEU A 217 -17.18 18.41 -18.48
CA LEU A 217 -18.28 17.51 -18.88
C LEU A 217 -18.61 17.65 -20.37
N ARG A 218 -18.69 18.89 -20.87
CA ARG A 218 -18.93 19.17 -22.29
C ARG A 218 -17.84 18.60 -23.19
N ARG A 219 -16.58 18.76 -22.80
CA ARG A 219 -15.43 18.23 -23.56
C ARG A 219 -15.48 16.71 -23.63
N MET A 220 -15.73 16.03 -22.51
CA MET A 220 -15.90 14.58 -22.50
C MET A 220 -17.11 14.14 -23.34
N GLY A 221 -18.20 14.92 -23.34
CA GLY A 221 -19.41 14.66 -24.13
C GLY A 221 -19.23 14.79 -25.64
N GLN A 222 -18.10 15.34 -26.14
CA GLN A 222 -17.79 15.37 -27.57
C GLN A 222 -17.47 13.97 -28.12
N HIS A 223 -17.03 13.04 -27.26
CA HIS A 223 -16.77 11.67 -27.68
C HIS A 223 -18.08 10.88 -27.73
N PRO A 224 -18.46 10.26 -28.87
CA PRO A 224 -19.75 9.58 -29.03
C PRO A 224 -20.01 8.52 -27.97
N GLU A 225 -18.98 7.77 -27.56
CA GLU A 225 -19.06 6.70 -26.54
C GLU A 225 -19.07 7.20 -25.08
N SER A 226 -18.93 8.51 -24.84
CA SER A 226 -18.95 9.09 -23.51
C SER A 226 -20.31 8.98 -22.82
N PRO A 227 -20.37 8.74 -21.50
CA PRO A 227 -21.60 8.81 -20.72
C PRO A 227 -22.11 10.25 -20.54
N PHE A 228 -21.37 11.25 -21.02
CA PHE A 228 -21.77 12.66 -21.04
C PHE A 228 -22.14 13.13 -22.46
N ALA A 229 -22.23 12.22 -23.45
CA ALA A 229 -22.63 12.53 -24.81
C ALA A 229 -24.16 12.65 -24.93
N ARG A 230 -24.63 13.50 -25.85
CA ARG A 230 -26.07 13.66 -26.13
C ARG A 230 -26.63 12.39 -26.77
N ARG A 231 -27.47 11.67 -26.03
CA ARG A 231 -28.12 10.41 -26.49
C ARG A 231 -29.60 10.31 -26.12
N GLY A 232 -30.23 11.38 -25.64
CA GLY A 232 -31.63 11.37 -25.22
C GLY A 232 -31.85 10.70 -23.88
N GLY A 233 -31.23 11.25 -22.82
CA GLY A 233 -31.36 10.77 -21.44
C GLY A 233 -30.04 10.86 -20.67
N VAL A 234 -30.10 10.74 -19.34
CA VAL A 234 -28.93 10.80 -18.45
C VAL A 234 -28.36 9.39 -18.24
N PRO A 235 -27.17 9.06 -18.77
CA PRO A 235 -26.59 7.73 -18.58
C PRO A 235 -26.20 7.54 -17.12
N ARG A 236 -26.69 6.47 -16.50
CA ARG A 236 -26.39 6.12 -15.10
C ARG A 236 -24.89 6.12 -14.78
N GLY A 237 -24.06 5.56 -15.67
CA GLY A 237 -22.60 5.55 -15.49
C GLY A 237 -21.98 6.94 -15.43
N GLY A 238 -22.56 7.95 -16.10
CA GLY A 238 -22.13 9.35 -16.01
C GLY A 238 -22.45 9.95 -14.64
N VAL A 239 -23.63 9.64 -14.09
CA VAL A 239 -24.01 10.06 -12.75
C VAL A 239 -23.14 9.41 -11.69
N GLU A 240 -22.85 8.11 -11.82
CA GLU A 240 -21.99 7.37 -10.88
C GLU A 240 -20.53 7.85 -10.91
N LEU A 241 -19.98 8.14 -12.09
CA LEU A 241 -18.65 8.76 -12.21
C LEU A 241 -18.62 10.15 -11.56
N LEU A 242 -19.64 10.97 -11.80
CA LEU A 242 -19.74 12.30 -11.20
C LEU A 242 -19.94 12.22 -9.68
N ALA A 243 -20.66 11.21 -9.19
CA ALA A 243 -20.79 10.91 -7.77
C ALA A 243 -19.44 10.56 -7.14
N GLY A 244 -18.62 9.74 -7.81
CA GLY A 244 -17.24 9.44 -7.38
C GLY A 244 -16.38 10.71 -7.29
N CYS A 245 -16.45 11.59 -8.30
CA CYS A 245 -15.78 12.89 -8.24
C CYS A 245 -16.29 13.74 -7.08
N ALA A 246 -17.61 13.87 -6.90
CA ALA A 246 -18.22 14.66 -5.83
C ALA A 246 -17.87 14.14 -4.42
N GLY A 247 -17.72 12.82 -4.27
CA GLY A 247 -17.30 12.17 -3.03
C GLY A 247 -15.81 12.25 -2.74
N SER A 248 -14.99 12.67 -3.72
CA SER A 248 -13.55 12.81 -3.54
C SER A 248 -13.18 14.06 -2.72
N PRO A 249 -11.93 14.14 -2.19
CA PRO A 249 -11.52 15.31 -1.42
C PRO A 249 -11.55 16.63 -2.20
N ASP A 250 -11.24 16.58 -3.49
CA ASP A 250 -11.30 17.72 -4.42
C ASP A 250 -12.08 17.32 -5.70
N PRO A 251 -13.40 17.61 -5.76
CA PRO A 251 -14.24 17.22 -6.90
C PRO A 251 -13.82 17.85 -8.23
N ASN A 252 -13.35 19.11 -8.19
CA ASN A 252 -12.88 19.81 -9.39
C ASN A 252 -11.62 19.13 -9.95
N LEU A 253 -10.65 18.81 -9.09
CA LEU A 253 -9.43 18.12 -9.48
C LEU A 253 -9.70 16.70 -9.99
N ALA A 254 -10.62 15.98 -9.32
CA ALA A 254 -11.02 14.64 -9.74
C ALA A 254 -11.59 14.64 -11.17
N LEU A 255 -12.51 15.56 -11.46
CA LEU A 255 -13.14 15.68 -12.76
C LEU A 255 -12.16 16.14 -13.85
N LEU A 256 -11.22 17.02 -13.51
CA LEU A 256 -10.17 17.45 -14.42
C LEU A 256 -9.31 16.26 -14.89
N HIS A 257 -8.73 15.50 -13.95
CA HIS A 257 -7.89 14.34 -14.30
C HIS A 257 -8.68 13.24 -15.01
N LEU A 258 -9.95 13.05 -14.66
CA LEU A 258 -10.83 12.13 -15.37
C LEU A 258 -10.99 12.55 -16.86
N GLY A 259 -11.19 13.84 -17.11
CA GLY A 259 -11.23 14.39 -18.46
C GLY A 259 -9.90 14.25 -19.22
N GLU A 260 -8.77 14.46 -18.53
CA GLU A 260 -7.42 14.27 -19.10
C GLU A 260 -7.16 12.80 -19.47
N LEU A 261 -7.58 11.85 -18.61
CA LEU A 261 -7.50 10.42 -18.89
C LEU A 261 -8.24 10.07 -20.17
N PHE A 262 -9.52 10.44 -20.27
CA PHE A 262 -10.31 10.08 -21.46
C PHE A 262 -9.82 10.78 -22.73
N SER A 263 -9.23 11.97 -22.60
CA SER A 263 -8.66 12.70 -23.74
C SER A 263 -7.33 12.10 -24.23
N SER A 264 -6.58 11.41 -23.37
CA SER A 264 -5.30 10.78 -23.74
C SER A 264 -5.46 9.38 -24.34
N LEU A 265 -6.60 8.73 -24.12
CA LEU A 265 -6.89 7.38 -24.58
C LEU A 265 -7.31 7.36 -26.06
N ARG A 266 -6.79 6.38 -26.82
CA ARG A 266 -7.19 6.15 -28.22
C ARG A 266 -8.61 5.61 -28.36
N ALA A 267 -9.10 4.89 -27.35
CA ALA A 267 -10.41 4.25 -27.33
C ALA A 267 -11.06 4.38 -25.93
N PRO A 268 -11.61 5.56 -25.58
CA PRO A 268 -12.14 5.81 -24.25
C PRO A 268 -13.46 5.05 -23.97
N GLY A 269 -14.19 4.58 -24.98
CA GLY A 269 -15.39 3.73 -24.81
C GLY A 269 -15.16 2.50 -23.93
N ALA A 270 -14.07 1.76 -24.18
CA ALA A 270 -13.71 0.59 -23.39
C ALA A 270 -13.47 0.92 -21.91
N TRP A 271 -12.96 2.11 -21.63
CA TRP A 271 -12.74 2.61 -20.28
C TRP A 271 -14.02 3.04 -19.59
N TYR A 272 -14.92 3.74 -20.29
CA TYR A 272 -16.24 4.03 -19.76
C TYR A 272 -16.99 2.75 -19.39
N ASP A 273 -16.97 1.74 -20.26
CA ASP A 273 -17.60 0.44 -19.98
C ASP A 273 -16.92 -0.31 -18.83
N LEU A 274 -15.60 -0.22 -18.70
CA LEU A 274 -14.85 -0.82 -17.59
C LEU A 274 -15.27 -0.19 -16.25
N LEU A 275 -15.26 1.13 -16.17
CA LEU A 275 -15.58 1.87 -14.95
C LEU A 275 -17.06 1.69 -14.57
N ALA A 276 -17.97 1.66 -15.55
CA ALA A 276 -19.37 1.35 -15.33
C ALA A 276 -19.59 -0.09 -14.80
N ARG A 277 -18.78 -1.05 -15.27
CA ARG A 277 -18.84 -2.45 -14.81
C ARG A 277 -18.12 -2.69 -13.48
N ARG A 278 -17.26 -1.76 -13.04
CA ARG A 278 -16.45 -1.89 -11.81
C ARG A 278 -16.52 -0.62 -10.96
N PRO A 279 -17.62 -0.44 -10.19
CA PRO A 279 -17.81 0.72 -9.32
C PRO A 279 -16.66 0.94 -8.34
N ALA A 280 -16.07 -0.13 -7.79
CA ALA A 280 -14.92 -0.03 -6.90
C ALA A 280 -13.68 0.58 -7.58
N THR A 281 -13.39 0.19 -8.83
CA THR A 281 -12.32 0.78 -9.63
C THR A 281 -12.60 2.25 -9.96
N ALA A 282 -13.84 2.59 -10.31
CA ALA A 282 -14.26 3.96 -10.56
C ALA A 282 -14.13 4.85 -9.30
N GLN A 283 -14.52 4.33 -8.15
CA GLN A 283 -14.38 5.00 -6.87
C GLN A 283 -12.92 5.21 -6.49
N LEU A 284 -12.08 4.18 -6.62
CA LEU A 284 -10.64 4.29 -6.35
C LEU A 284 -9.98 5.34 -7.26
N LEU A 285 -10.30 5.31 -8.56
CA LEU A 285 -9.73 6.23 -9.54
C LEU A 285 -10.15 7.68 -9.27
N THR A 286 -11.44 7.92 -9.02
CA THR A 286 -11.95 9.26 -8.69
C THR A 286 -11.41 9.77 -7.35
N THR A 287 -11.23 8.88 -6.36
CA THR A 287 -10.60 9.22 -5.08
C THR A 287 -9.14 9.59 -5.26
N LEU A 288 -8.36 8.81 -6.03
CA LEU A 288 -6.98 9.14 -6.39
C LEU A 288 -6.89 10.52 -7.07
N PHE A 289 -7.75 10.73 -8.07
CA PHE A 289 -7.79 11.95 -8.87
C PHE A 289 -8.17 13.20 -8.07
N GLY A 290 -9.04 13.08 -7.08
CA GLY A 290 -9.36 14.17 -6.15
C GLY A 290 -8.39 14.31 -4.97
N THR A 291 -7.55 13.30 -4.71
CA THR A 291 -6.61 13.33 -3.58
C THR A 291 -5.28 13.94 -3.98
N SER A 292 -4.73 13.57 -5.14
CA SER A 292 -3.34 13.87 -5.48
C SER A 292 -3.16 14.21 -6.96
N ASP A 293 -2.77 15.45 -7.27
CA ASP A 293 -2.35 15.85 -8.62
C ASP A 293 -1.06 15.13 -9.03
N TYR A 294 -0.13 14.95 -8.09
CA TYR A 294 1.12 14.21 -8.33
C TYR A 294 0.88 12.76 -8.80
N LEU A 295 0.15 11.97 -8.02
CA LEU A 295 -0.11 10.57 -8.36
C LEU A 295 -1.03 10.43 -9.58
N SER A 296 -1.95 11.37 -9.77
CA SER A 296 -2.81 11.40 -10.97
C SER A 296 -1.99 11.61 -12.23
N ARG A 297 -1.07 12.57 -12.23
CA ARG A 297 -0.16 12.80 -13.36
C ARG A 297 0.77 11.61 -13.60
N LEU A 298 1.19 10.94 -12.52
CA LEU A 298 1.98 9.72 -12.60
C LEU A 298 1.20 8.60 -13.30
N PHE A 299 -0.06 8.41 -12.90
CA PHE A 299 -0.97 7.47 -13.51
C PHE A 299 -1.26 7.80 -14.98
N LEU A 300 -1.55 9.06 -15.30
CA LEU A 300 -1.84 9.53 -16.66
C LEU A 300 -0.67 9.35 -17.64
N ARG A 301 0.57 9.38 -17.15
CA ARG A 301 1.78 9.11 -17.95
C ARG A 301 2.03 7.63 -18.19
N HIS A 302 1.46 6.77 -17.35
CA HIS A 302 1.64 5.34 -17.36
C HIS A 302 0.29 4.61 -17.33
N PRO A 303 -0.59 4.85 -18.34
CA PRO A 303 -1.93 4.26 -18.35
C PRO A 303 -1.89 2.72 -18.47
N GLU A 304 -0.76 2.10 -18.83
CA GLU A 304 -0.53 0.66 -18.69
C GLU A 304 -0.69 0.16 -17.24
N LEU A 305 -0.50 1.02 -16.24
CA LEU A 305 -0.73 0.73 -14.83
C LEU A 305 -2.23 0.69 -14.48
N ALA A 306 -3.11 0.97 -15.44
CA ALA A 306 -4.53 0.67 -15.37
C ALA A 306 -4.80 -0.80 -15.08
N ASP A 307 -4.03 -1.70 -15.69
CA ASP A 307 -4.14 -3.12 -15.41
C ASP A 307 -3.84 -3.38 -13.93
N SER A 308 -2.90 -2.64 -13.34
CA SER A 308 -2.59 -2.70 -11.90
C SER A 308 -3.69 -2.08 -11.02
N LEU A 309 -4.45 -1.07 -11.48
CA LEU A 309 -5.66 -0.55 -10.81
C LEU A 309 -6.80 -1.57 -10.82
N VAL A 310 -7.04 -2.17 -11.98
CA VAL A 310 -8.06 -3.21 -12.18
C VAL A 310 -7.70 -4.48 -11.41
N ARG A 311 -6.40 -4.71 -11.22
CA ARG A 311 -5.81 -5.75 -10.35
C ARG A 311 -5.51 -5.24 -8.95
N ALA A 312 -5.87 -4.02 -8.53
CA ALA A 312 -5.51 -3.51 -7.20
C ALA A 312 -6.19 -4.31 -6.07
N GLU A 313 -7.28 -5.01 -6.38
CA GLU A 313 -7.90 -6.04 -5.53
C GLU A 313 -7.02 -7.31 -5.37
N ALA A 314 -6.02 -7.50 -6.24
CA ALA A 314 -5.09 -8.63 -6.29
C ALA A 314 -3.59 -8.22 -6.21
N ALA A 315 -3.29 -6.92 -6.14
CA ALA A 315 -1.92 -6.41 -6.08
C ALA A 315 -1.36 -6.61 -4.68
N VAL A 316 -0.09 -6.99 -4.59
CA VAL A 316 0.60 -7.15 -3.31
C VAL A 316 0.68 -5.80 -2.61
N THR A 317 0.00 -5.71 -1.46
CA THR A 317 -0.11 -4.48 -0.67
C THR A 317 1.23 -4.10 -0.01
N LEU A 318 1.96 -5.09 0.53
CA LEU A 318 3.27 -4.92 1.16
C LEU A 318 4.30 -5.78 0.43
N LYS A 319 5.31 -5.16 -0.17
CA LYS A 319 6.41 -5.87 -0.83
C LYS A 319 7.63 -6.00 0.09
N GLY A 320 7.97 -4.93 0.80
CA GLY A 320 9.19 -4.82 1.57
C GLY A 320 10.46 -4.86 0.71
N HIS A 321 11.62 -4.72 1.36
CA HIS A 321 12.90 -4.58 0.67
C HIS A 321 13.24 -5.78 -0.23
N ALA A 322 13.12 -7.01 0.27
CA ALA A 322 13.56 -8.21 -0.46
C ALA A 322 12.79 -8.42 -1.77
N TRP A 323 11.46 -8.28 -1.72
CA TRP A 323 10.61 -8.39 -2.91
C TRP A 323 10.90 -7.28 -3.91
N LEU A 324 11.00 -6.02 -3.44
CA LEU A 324 11.32 -4.88 -4.31
C LEU A 324 12.67 -5.06 -5.02
N ALA A 325 13.68 -5.58 -4.31
CA ALA A 325 15.00 -5.86 -4.87
C ALA A 325 14.94 -6.95 -5.95
N GLU A 326 14.21 -8.03 -5.70
CA GLU A 326 14.02 -9.12 -6.66
C GLU A 326 13.30 -8.63 -7.93
N GLU A 327 12.20 -7.89 -7.75
CA GLU A 327 11.42 -7.36 -8.87
C GLU A 327 12.21 -6.35 -9.71
N LEU A 328 12.98 -5.48 -9.06
CA LEU A 328 13.89 -4.57 -9.76
C LEU A 328 14.98 -5.35 -10.51
N SER A 329 15.51 -6.43 -9.94
CA SER A 329 16.52 -7.26 -10.59
C SER A 329 15.96 -7.90 -11.87
N VAL A 330 14.78 -8.50 -11.80
CA VAL A 330 14.07 -9.09 -12.95
C VAL A 330 13.80 -8.02 -14.02
N ARG A 331 13.37 -6.83 -13.61
CA ARG A 331 13.11 -5.70 -14.50
C ARG A 331 14.38 -5.24 -15.23
N LEU A 332 15.49 -5.11 -14.52
CA LEU A 332 16.79 -4.76 -15.10
C LEU A 332 17.25 -5.83 -16.09
N MET A 333 17.09 -7.12 -15.79
CA MET A 333 17.44 -8.21 -16.71
C MET A 333 16.56 -8.21 -17.98
N ALA A 334 15.29 -7.84 -17.87
CA ALA A 334 14.36 -7.84 -18.99
C ALA A 334 14.51 -6.62 -19.91
N GLU A 335 14.80 -5.44 -19.36
CA GLU A 335 14.79 -4.17 -20.11
C GLU A 335 16.18 -3.62 -20.46
N ALA A 336 17.24 -4.06 -19.76
CA ALA A 336 18.59 -3.61 -20.08
C ALA A 336 19.09 -4.30 -21.35
N ALA A 337 19.79 -3.54 -22.20
CA ALA A 337 20.58 -4.13 -23.27
C ALA A 337 21.73 -4.98 -22.68
N PRO A 338 22.35 -5.90 -23.45
CA PRO A 338 23.49 -6.69 -22.98
C PRO A 338 24.65 -5.85 -22.42
N GLU A 339 24.90 -4.69 -23.02
CA GLU A 339 25.83 -3.66 -22.53
C GLU A 339 25.08 -2.33 -22.40
N PRO A 340 24.33 -2.15 -21.31
CA PRO A 340 23.44 -1.00 -21.18
C PRO A 340 24.25 0.25 -20.85
N GLN A 341 23.94 1.35 -21.52
CA GLN A 341 24.46 2.65 -21.14
C GLN A 341 23.91 3.04 -19.76
N ALA A 342 24.68 3.78 -18.97
CA ALA A 342 24.26 4.18 -17.62
C ALA A 342 22.93 4.94 -17.61
N GLU A 343 22.68 5.77 -18.64
CA GLU A 343 21.41 6.49 -18.80
C GLU A 343 20.21 5.56 -18.95
N GLN A 344 20.35 4.43 -19.67
CA GLN A 344 19.28 3.44 -19.82
C GLN A 344 18.91 2.81 -18.47
N ILE A 345 19.91 2.41 -17.68
CA ILE A 345 19.68 1.85 -16.35
C ILE A 345 19.00 2.90 -15.45
N LEU A 346 19.50 4.13 -15.46
CA LEU A 346 18.92 5.24 -14.70
C LEU A 346 17.47 5.55 -15.08
N ALA A 347 17.10 5.36 -16.35
CA ALA A 347 15.72 5.47 -16.81
C ALA A 347 14.85 4.33 -16.26
N ILE A 348 15.33 3.08 -16.30
CA ILE A 348 14.63 1.91 -15.72
C ILE A 348 14.38 2.12 -14.22
N LEU A 349 15.39 2.56 -13.46
CA LEU A 349 15.25 2.83 -12.02
C LEU A 349 14.15 3.86 -11.72
N ARG A 350 14.02 4.90 -12.55
CA ARG A 350 13.00 5.95 -12.38
C ARG A 350 11.60 5.44 -12.71
N ARG A 351 11.45 4.65 -13.77
CA ARG A 351 10.16 3.99 -14.08
C ARG A 351 9.73 3.08 -12.93
N PHE A 352 10.63 2.24 -12.45
CA PHE A 352 10.36 1.36 -11.31
C PHE A 352 9.96 2.16 -10.05
N LYS A 353 10.69 3.23 -9.71
CA LYS A 353 10.32 4.14 -8.62
C LYS A 353 8.90 4.68 -8.80
N ASN A 354 8.58 5.19 -9.99
CA ASN A 354 7.30 5.80 -10.30
C ASN A 354 6.15 4.78 -10.17
N GLU A 355 6.34 3.57 -10.69
CA GLU A 355 5.38 2.47 -10.57
C GLU A 355 5.11 2.10 -9.10
N GLU A 356 6.17 1.97 -8.30
CA GLU A 356 6.05 1.59 -6.89
C GLU A 356 5.48 2.70 -6.02
N VAL A 357 5.87 3.97 -6.25
CA VAL A 357 5.25 5.12 -5.56
C VAL A 357 3.76 5.21 -5.90
N LEU A 358 3.38 4.93 -7.14
CA LEU A 358 1.97 4.90 -7.54
C LEU A 358 1.22 3.77 -6.83
N ARG A 359 1.79 2.55 -6.79
CA ARG A 359 1.20 1.41 -6.05
C ARG A 359 0.99 1.74 -4.57
N ILE A 360 2.02 2.26 -3.90
CA ILE A 360 1.96 2.64 -2.49
C ILE A 360 0.89 3.73 -2.30
N GLY A 361 0.89 4.76 -3.16
CA GLY A 361 -0.10 5.84 -3.15
C GLY A 361 -1.53 5.38 -3.36
N LEU A 362 -1.78 4.44 -4.27
CA LEU A 362 -3.10 3.83 -4.47
C LEU A 362 -3.60 3.16 -3.18
N HIS A 363 -2.76 2.33 -2.56
CA HIS A 363 -3.17 1.61 -1.34
C HIS A 363 -3.30 2.53 -0.13
N ASP A 364 -2.48 3.58 -0.02
CA ASP A 364 -2.60 4.62 1.00
C ASP A 364 -3.91 5.44 0.84
N VAL A 365 -4.25 5.81 -0.40
CA VAL A 365 -5.51 6.52 -0.68
C VAL A 365 -6.73 5.62 -0.49
N ALA A 366 -6.61 4.33 -0.81
CA ALA A 366 -7.67 3.34 -0.57
C ALA A 366 -7.87 2.99 0.91
N GLY A 367 -6.94 3.37 1.79
CA GLY A 367 -6.97 2.98 3.20
C GLY A 367 -6.53 1.53 3.46
N ASN A 368 -5.83 0.91 2.51
CA ASN A 368 -5.30 -0.46 2.64
C ASN A 368 -3.95 -0.51 3.36
N LEU A 369 -3.29 0.65 3.52
CA LEU A 369 -2.03 0.78 4.25
C LEU A 369 -2.22 1.70 5.46
N GLU A 370 -1.69 1.26 6.60
CA GLU A 370 -1.48 2.15 7.73
C GLU A 370 -0.31 3.10 7.45
N VAL A 371 -0.30 4.25 8.13
CA VAL A 371 0.71 5.29 7.91
C VAL A 371 2.14 4.78 8.11
N GLU A 372 2.35 3.90 9.10
CA GLU A 372 3.63 3.22 9.32
C GLU A 372 4.08 2.41 8.10
N GLN A 373 3.15 1.68 7.48
CA GLN A 373 3.44 0.80 6.36
C GLN A 373 3.77 1.59 5.09
N VAL A 374 3.10 2.72 4.86
CA VAL A 374 3.43 3.65 3.77
C VAL A 374 4.90 4.08 3.87
N HIS A 375 5.32 4.52 5.06
CA HIS A 375 6.68 4.94 5.30
C HIS A 375 7.71 3.81 5.21
N GLU A 376 7.39 2.60 5.69
CA GLU A 376 8.24 1.43 5.56
C GLU A 376 8.46 1.03 4.09
N GLU A 377 7.41 1.02 3.28
CA GLU A 377 7.48 0.71 1.83
C GLU A 377 8.26 1.77 1.06
N LEU A 378 8.02 3.06 1.31
CA LEU A 378 8.77 4.16 0.68
C LEU A 378 10.26 4.11 1.05
N SER A 379 10.57 3.76 2.30
CA SER A 379 11.95 3.62 2.76
C SER A 379 12.64 2.39 2.15
N ALA A 380 11.94 1.27 2.05
CA ALA A 380 12.45 0.07 1.39
C ALA A 380 12.72 0.32 -0.10
N LEU A 381 11.83 1.04 -0.79
CA LEU A 381 12.01 1.45 -2.18
C LEU A 381 13.25 2.34 -2.34
N ALA A 382 13.46 3.31 -1.45
CA ALA A 382 14.64 4.17 -1.46
C ALA A 382 15.94 3.35 -1.27
N ASP A 383 15.97 2.42 -0.30
CA ASP A 383 17.11 1.54 -0.06
C ASP A 383 17.49 0.74 -1.32
N VAL A 384 16.51 0.09 -1.95
CA VAL A 384 16.71 -0.72 -3.16
C VAL A 384 17.26 0.11 -4.33
N LEU A 385 16.69 1.30 -4.54
CA LEU A 385 17.11 2.19 -5.62
C LEU A 385 18.50 2.80 -5.38
N VAL A 386 18.83 3.15 -4.14
CA VAL A 386 20.17 3.63 -3.77
C VAL A 386 21.20 2.52 -3.96
N GLY A 387 20.88 1.28 -3.55
CA GLY A 387 21.73 0.12 -3.77
C GLY A 387 22.03 -0.14 -5.26
N ALA A 388 20.98 -0.23 -6.08
CA ALA A 388 21.14 -0.43 -7.53
C ALA A 388 21.92 0.71 -8.20
N CYS A 389 21.68 1.96 -7.80
CA CYS A 389 22.41 3.11 -8.33
C CYS A 389 23.88 3.14 -7.87
N LEU A 390 24.17 2.72 -6.63
CA LEU A 390 25.53 2.59 -6.12
C LEU A 390 26.31 1.54 -6.92
N ASP A 391 25.71 0.39 -7.21
CA ASP A 391 26.34 -0.67 -8.01
C ASP A 391 26.63 -0.22 -9.44
N LEU A 392 25.70 0.51 -10.06
CA LEU A 392 25.92 1.13 -11.38
C LEU A 392 27.12 2.08 -11.35
N CYS A 393 27.17 3.00 -10.37
CA CYS A 393 28.26 3.96 -10.24
C CYS A 393 29.60 3.27 -9.91
N ARG A 394 29.58 2.22 -9.08
CA ARG A 394 30.77 1.47 -8.70
C ARG A 394 31.43 0.82 -9.89
N LYS A 395 30.66 0.19 -10.80
CA LYS A 395 31.21 -0.42 -12.03
C LYS A 395 32.03 0.58 -12.84
N GLU A 396 31.50 1.78 -13.08
CA GLU A 396 32.20 2.81 -13.85
C GLU A 396 33.46 3.33 -13.14
N VAL A 397 33.38 3.59 -11.83
CA VAL A 397 34.52 4.12 -11.06
C VAL A 397 35.61 3.04 -10.93
N LEU A 398 35.23 1.78 -10.77
CA LEU A 398 36.14 0.63 -10.74
C LEU A 398 36.93 0.49 -12.05
N THR A 399 36.27 0.55 -13.21
CA THR A 399 36.95 0.50 -14.52
C THR A 399 38.00 1.60 -14.66
N ARG A 400 37.67 2.82 -14.21
CA ARG A 400 38.56 3.99 -14.37
C ARG A 400 39.76 3.96 -13.43
N TRP A 401 39.60 3.53 -12.19
CA TRP A 401 40.62 3.71 -11.15
C TRP A 401 41.14 2.42 -10.52
N GLY A 402 40.54 1.27 -10.85
CA GLY A 402 40.87 -0.02 -10.24
C GLY A 402 40.26 -0.20 -8.86
N GLU A 403 40.47 -1.37 -8.28
CA GLU A 403 39.94 -1.75 -6.96
C GLU A 403 40.65 -0.95 -5.85
N PRO A 404 39.91 -0.28 -4.93
CA PRO A 404 40.50 0.40 -3.79
C PRO A 404 41.01 -0.63 -2.77
N CYS A 405 42.21 -0.43 -2.23
CA CYS A 405 42.80 -1.32 -1.23
C CYS A 405 43.23 -0.56 0.02
N GLY A 406 43.10 -1.19 1.18
CA GLY A 406 43.66 -0.70 2.44
C GLY A 406 45.18 -0.88 2.50
N PRO A 407 45.81 -0.47 3.61
CA PRO A 407 47.27 -0.53 3.78
C PRO A 407 47.81 -1.96 3.81
N ASP A 408 46.97 -2.93 4.17
CA ASP A 408 47.23 -4.37 4.20
C ASP A 408 46.98 -5.06 2.84
N GLY A 409 46.60 -4.29 1.81
CA GLY A 409 46.28 -4.80 0.48
C GLY A 409 44.89 -5.45 0.36
N ALA A 410 44.10 -5.48 1.44
CA ALA A 410 42.72 -5.96 1.41
C ALA A 410 41.80 -4.96 0.69
N PRO A 411 40.74 -5.41 0.00
CA PRO A 411 39.78 -4.51 -0.63
C PRO A 411 39.16 -3.54 0.37
N ALA A 412 39.21 -2.24 0.08
CA ALA A 412 38.54 -1.24 0.86
C ALA A 412 37.06 -1.15 0.45
N SER A 413 36.17 -1.06 1.43
CA SER A 413 34.72 -0.95 1.24
C SER A 413 34.16 0.42 1.61
N LEU A 414 32.90 0.68 1.20
CA LEU A 414 32.12 1.88 1.48
C LEU A 414 30.79 1.49 2.13
N ALA A 415 30.38 2.21 3.18
CA ALA A 415 29.04 2.17 3.76
C ALA A 415 28.32 3.49 3.46
N VAL A 416 27.11 3.38 2.90
CA VAL A 416 26.17 4.49 2.71
C VAL A 416 25.15 4.42 3.84
N ILE A 417 25.18 5.42 4.70
CA ILE A 417 24.41 5.48 5.94
C ILE A 417 23.28 6.49 5.76
N GLY A 418 22.05 6.06 6.01
CA GLY A 418 20.88 6.92 6.07
C GLY A 418 20.72 7.54 7.45
N LEU A 419 20.37 8.82 7.48
CA LEU A 419 20.00 9.57 8.67
C LEU A 419 18.55 10.07 8.54
N GLY A 420 18.08 10.84 9.52
CA GLY A 420 16.76 11.47 9.49
C GLY A 420 15.64 10.45 9.21
N SER A 421 14.72 10.82 8.31
CA SER A 421 13.60 9.98 7.92
C SER A 421 14.04 8.68 7.23
N LEU A 422 15.08 8.70 6.38
CA LEU A 422 15.59 7.49 5.73
C LEU A 422 16.18 6.49 6.73
N GLY A 423 16.97 7.00 7.68
CA GLY A 423 17.57 6.22 8.75
C GLY A 423 16.53 5.60 9.68
N GLY A 424 15.47 6.36 10.00
CA GLY A 424 14.34 5.91 10.80
C GLY A 424 13.32 5.02 10.08
N ARG A 425 13.45 4.81 8.76
CA ARG A 425 12.43 4.16 7.91
C ARG A 425 11.07 4.88 7.98
N GLU A 426 11.14 6.20 7.93
CA GLU A 426 10.03 7.16 8.07
C GLU A 426 9.97 8.11 6.86
N LEU A 427 10.39 7.65 5.67
CA LEU A 427 10.29 8.48 4.46
C LEU A 427 8.82 8.68 4.08
N GLY A 428 8.38 9.93 3.98
CA GLY A 428 7.11 10.31 3.37
C GLY A 428 7.28 10.71 1.90
N TYR A 429 6.17 11.10 1.27
CA TYR A 429 6.20 11.62 -0.11
C TYR A 429 7.10 12.85 -0.25
N HIS A 430 7.90 12.88 -1.32
CA HIS A 430 8.86 13.96 -1.61
C HIS A 430 9.87 14.22 -0.48
N SER A 431 10.25 13.19 0.28
CA SER A 431 11.33 13.30 1.27
C SER A 431 12.69 13.32 0.58
N ASP A 432 13.59 14.14 1.11
CA ASP A 432 15.01 14.12 0.73
C ASP A 432 15.71 12.93 1.42
N LEU A 433 16.79 12.42 0.84
CA LEU A 433 17.61 11.37 1.43
C LEU A 433 18.79 11.98 2.17
N ASP A 434 18.74 11.94 3.50
CA ASP A 434 19.88 12.29 4.36
C ASP A 434 20.92 11.17 4.33
N LEU A 435 22.05 11.40 3.66
CA LEU A 435 23.09 10.40 3.42
C LEU A 435 24.44 10.80 4.03
N LEU A 436 25.14 9.81 4.56
CA LEU A 436 26.49 9.91 5.11
C LEU A 436 27.35 8.76 4.56
N PHE A 437 28.61 9.05 4.24
CA PHE A 437 29.50 8.11 3.54
C PHE A 437 30.74 7.82 4.37
N VAL A 438 30.93 6.56 4.78
CA VAL A 438 32.12 6.10 5.51
C VAL A 438 32.81 5.00 4.72
N TYR A 439 34.12 5.12 4.51
CA TYR A 439 34.93 4.06 3.92
C TYR A 439 35.86 3.40 4.94
N SER A 440 36.22 2.15 4.68
CA SER A 440 36.90 1.26 5.63
C SER A 440 38.26 1.75 6.12
N ALA A 441 39.18 2.10 5.21
CA ALA A 441 40.55 2.49 5.55
C ALA A 441 41.21 3.38 4.48
N PRO A 442 42.16 4.26 4.86
CA PRO A 442 43.02 4.95 3.91
C PRO A 442 43.86 3.96 3.10
N GLY A 443 44.37 4.38 1.95
CA GLY A 443 45.10 3.52 1.02
C GLY A 443 44.94 4.04 -0.41
N ASP A 444 45.26 3.19 -1.38
CA ASP A 444 45.23 3.53 -2.80
C ASP A 444 44.54 2.44 -3.60
N THR A 445 44.03 2.82 -4.77
CA THR A 445 43.55 1.88 -5.75
C THR A 445 44.70 1.13 -6.44
N ARG A 446 44.39 -0.06 -6.96
CA ARG A 446 45.31 -0.87 -7.79
C ARG A 446 45.64 -0.26 -9.16
N GLY A 447 44.91 0.78 -9.56
CA GLY A 447 45.06 1.45 -10.84
C GLY A 447 44.09 0.91 -11.90
N GLY A 448 43.56 1.81 -12.73
CA GLY A 448 42.73 1.49 -13.88
C GLY A 448 43.10 2.35 -15.09
N GLU A 449 42.16 2.61 -16.00
CA GLU A 449 42.38 3.42 -17.20
C GLU A 449 42.93 4.84 -16.93
N LYS A 450 42.65 5.39 -15.75
CA LYS A 450 43.09 6.72 -15.30
C LYS A 450 44.24 6.68 -14.28
N GLY A 451 44.83 5.51 -14.05
CA GLY A 451 45.90 5.31 -13.08
C GLY A 451 45.37 5.05 -11.67
N ARG A 452 46.22 5.30 -10.67
CA ARG A 452 45.92 5.10 -9.24
C ARG A 452 45.31 6.36 -8.64
N ALA A 453 44.44 6.20 -7.65
CA ALA A 453 43.90 7.27 -6.83
C ALA A 453 43.95 6.85 -5.36
N SER A 454 43.98 7.82 -4.46
CA SER A 454 43.79 7.51 -3.04
C SER A 454 42.36 6.99 -2.78
N ASN A 455 42.16 6.20 -1.73
CA ASN A 455 40.82 5.73 -1.35
C ASN A 455 39.86 6.90 -1.08
N ALA A 456 40.36 7.98 -0.46
CA ALA A 456 39.58 9.19 -0.24
C ALA A 456 39.05 9.79 -1.56
N GLU A 457 39.90 9.89 -2.59
CA GLU A 457 39.49 10.38 -3.92
C GLU A 457 38.55 9.39 -4.63
N TYR A 458 38.86 8.09 -4.59
CA TYR A 458 38.04 7.05 -5.20
C TYR A 458 36.61 7.08 -4.65
N PHE A 459 36.47 7.04 -3.32
CA PHE A 459 35.16 7.03 -2.67
C PHE A 459 34.46 8.39 -2.78
N ALA A 460 35.19 9.51 -2.78
CA ALA A 460 34.60 10.83 -3.05
C ALA A 460 33.99 10.88 -4.45
N ARG A 461 34.69 10.37 -5.48
CA ARG A 461 34.18 10.28 -6.85
C ARG A 461 32.96 9.35 -6.93
N LEU A 462 33.00 8.21 -6.25
CA LEU A 462 31.87 7.28 -6.20
C LEU A 462 30.64 7.94 -5.55
N ALA A 463 30.80 8.59 -4.40
CA ALA A 463 29.72 9.30 -3.72
C ALA A 463 29.18 10.47 -4.55
N GLN A 464 30.05 11.31 -5.13
CA GLN A 464 29.63 12.40 -6.03
C GLN A 464 28.82 11.88 -7.21
N LYS A 465 29.26 10.77 -7.81
CA LYS A 465 28.56 10.17 -8.94
C LYS A 465 27.21 9.60 -8.53
N LEU A 466 27.12 8.91 -7.39
CA LEU A 466 25.86 8.44 -6.84
C LEU A 466 24.88 9.60 -6.61
N LEU A 467 25.30 10.66 -5.91
CA LEU A 467 24.47 11.84 -5.64
C LEU A 467 23.98 12.51 -6.93
N SER A 468 24.86 12.63 -7.93
CA SER A 468 24.53 13.15 -9.25
C SER A 468 23.50 12.26 -9.95
N SER A 469 23.71 10.94 -9.98
CA SER A 469 22.79 9.99 -10.61
C SER A 469 21.41 9.94 -9.94
N LEU A 470 21.34 10.12 -8.62
CA LEU A 470 20.08 10.22 -7.88
C LEU A 470 19.33 11.53 -8.19
N SER A 471 20.05 12.64 -8.25
CA SER A 471 19.47 13.99 -8.41
C SER A 471 19.26 14.42 -9.87
N MET A 472 19.88 13.72 -10.84
CA MET A 472 19.80 14.04 -12.26
C MET A 472 18.36 14.01 -12.76
N GLN A 473 17.96 15.06 -13.46
CA GLN A 473 16.64 15.15 -14.08
C GLN A 473 16.66 14.46 -15.46
N LEU A 474 15.94 13.34 -15.59
CA LEU A 474 15.67 12.67 -16.86
C LEU A 474 14.21 12.87 -17.29
N ARG A 475 13.81 12.28 -18.43
CA ARG A 475 12.43 12.37 -18.94
C ARG A 475 11.41 11.80 -17.94
N GLU A 476 11.79 10.74 -17.24
CA GLU A 476 10.97 10.07 -16.21
C GLU A 476 10.96 10.80 -14.86
N GLY A 477 11.80 11.82 -14.68
CA GLY A 477 11.96 12.54 -13.42
C GLY A 477 13.34 12.38 -12.78
N LEU A 478 13.42 12.65 -11.47
CA LEU A 478 14.59 12.38 -10.62
C LEU A 478 14.32 11.17 -9.72
N LEU A 479 15.38 10.46 -9.30
CA LEU A 479 15.25 9.38 -8.32
C LEU A 479 15.01 9.99 -6.94
N TYR A 480 15.98 10.72 -6.40
CA TYR A 480 15.81 11.39 -5.12
C TYR A 480 16.65 12.66 -5.06
N ARG A 481 16.14 13.65 -4.33
CA ARG A 481 16.98 14.72 -3.80
C ARG A 481 17.74 14.17 -2.60
N THR A 482 18.97 14.64 -2.44
CA THR A 482 19.88 14.14 -1.42
C THR A 482 20.38 15.28 -0.55
N ASP A 483 20.45 15.07 0.75
CA ASP A 483 21.07 15.95 1.71
C ASP A 483 22.26 15.25 2.36
N VAL A 484 23.41 15.91 2.37
CA VAL A 484 24.66 15.39 2.94
C VAL A 484 25.23 16.34 3.99
N ARG A 485 24.42 17.30 4.49
CA ARG A 485 24.86 18.34 5.43
C ARG A 485 25.14 17.81 6.84
N LEU A 486 24.62 16.64 7.19
CA LEU A 486 24.86 15.97 8.48
C LEU A 486 26.18 15.20 8.54
N ARG A 487 27.03 15.27 7.50
CA ARG A 487 28.38 14.69 7.52
C ARG A 487 29.31 15.44 8.48
N PRO A 488 30.42 14.83 8.94
CA PRO A 488 31.43 15.50 9.76
C PRO A 488 31.84 16.86 9.20
N SER A 489 31.86 17.88 10.05
CA SER A 489 32.15 19.28 9.69
C SER A 489 31.19 19.91 8.66
N GLY A 490 30.03 19.29 8.44
CA GLY A 490 28.96 19.77 7.57
C GLY A 490 29.44 20.14 6.16
N ASN A 491 29.04 21.30 5.67
CA ASN A 491 29.42 21.76 4.32
C ASN A 491 30.92 21.99 4.13
N ALA A 492 31.65 22.27 5.20
CA ALA A 492 33.11 22.47 5.16
C ALA A 492 33.88 21.14 5.20
N GLY A 493 33.22 20.03 5.51
CA GLY A 493 33.83 18.71 5.60
C GLY A 493 33.89 17.95 4.27
N MET A 494 34.78 16.96 4.24
CA MET A 494 34.91 16.00 3.15
C MET A 494 33.59 15.25 2.93
N LEU A 495 33.25 14.97 1.67
CA LEU A 495 32.02 14.24 1.33
C LEU A 495 32.04 12.80 1.89
N VAL A 496 33.22 12.19 1.91
CA VAL A 496 33.46 10.85 2.45
C VAL A 496 34.55 10.92 3.50
N VAL A 497 34.45 10.09 4.53
CA VAL A 497 35.43 10.00 5.62
C VAL A 497 35.83 8.55 5.87
N SER A 498 37.06 8.31 6.31
CA SER A 498 37.44 6.96 6.75
C SER A 498 36.75 6.65 8.08
N LEU A 499 36.64 5.37 8.43
CA LEU A 499 36.16 4.94 9.75
C LEU A 499 36.96 5.60 10.89
N GLU A 500 38.28 5.67 10.74
CA GLU A 500 39.17 6.33 11.71
C GLU A 500 38.87 7.84 11.85
N SER A 501 38.76 8.56 10.73
CA SER A 501 38.44 9.99 10.75
C SER A 501 37.02 10.25 11.27
N PHE A 502 36.07 9.37 10.97
CA PHE A 502 34.71 9.43 11.51
C PHE A 502 34.71 9.28 13.02
N ALA A 503 35.50 8.33 13.57
CA ALA A 503 35.68 8.16 15.01
C ALA A 503 36.33 9.39 15.65
N ALA A 504 37.41 9.91 15.05
CA ALA A 504 38.14 11.07 15.56
C ALA A 504 37.29 12.34 15.62
N HIS A 505 36.50 12.62 14.58
CA HIS A 505 35.56 13.77 14.56
C HIS A 505 34.59 13.71 15.73
N HIS A 506 33.99 12.54 15.95
CA HIS A 506 32.94 12.40 16.95
C HIS A 506 33.42 12.30 18.39
N GLN A 507 34.74 12.29 18.66
CA GLN A 507 35.25 12.36 20.04
C GLN A 507 34.76 13.61 20.79
N LYS A 508 34.46 14.69 20.06
CA LYS A 508 33.93 15.95 20.58
C LYS A 508 32.53 16.25 20.05
N ALA A 509 31.74 15.22 19.73
CA ALA A 509 30.42 15.41 19.14
C ALA A 509 29.50 16.20 20.07
N GLU A 510 28.80 17.18 19.50
CA GLU A 510 27.76 17.95 20.18
C GLU A 510 26.50 17.08 20.38
N VAL A 511 25.59 17.49 21.27
CA VAL A 511 24.38 16.69 21.56
C VAL A 511 23.51 16.48 20.33
N TRP A 512 23.39 17.50 19.47
CA TRP A 512 22.59 17.38 18.24
C TRP A 512 23.18 16.35 17.25
N GLU A 513 24.50 16.17 17.20
CA GLU A 513 25.14 15.13 16.38
C GLU A 513 24.81 13.74 16.94
N ARG A 514 24.87 13.58 18.28
CA ARG A 514 24.43 12.35 18.95
C ARG A 514 22.97 12.03 18.64
N GLN A 515 22.08 13.04 18.68
CA GLN A 515 20.67 12.89 18.32
C GLN A 515 20.50 12.45 16.87
N ALA A 516 21.19 13.08 15.92
CA ALA A 516 21.11 12.69 14.50
C ALA A 516 21.55 11.23 14.30
N LEU A 517 22.61 10.80 14.98
CA LEU A 517 23.15 9.44 14.88
C LEU A 517 22.28 8.35 15.52
N THR A 518 21.27 8.69 16.35
CA THR A 518 20.25 7.72 16.79
C THR A 518 19.49 7.09 15.61
N ARG A 519 19.46 7.77 14.46
CA ARG A 519 18.79 7.31 13.24
C ARG A 519 19.72 6.58 12.28
N ALA A 520 21.01 6.52 12.55
CA ALA A 520 21.99 5.97 11.62
C ALA A 520 21.71 4.50 11.29
N ARG A 521 21.50 4.23 10.00
CA ARG A 521 21.20 2.89 9.47
C ARG A 521 21.90 2.67 8.14
N LEU A 522 22.39 1.47 7.88
CA LEU A 522 22.86 1.09 6.54
C LEU A 522 21.70 1.19 5.52
N VAL A 523 21.98 1.90 4.42
CA VAL A 523 21.09 2.02 3.25
C VAL A 523 21.64 1.19 2.11
N ALA A 524 22.94 1.32 1.82
CA ALA A 524 23.63 0.57 0.78
C ALA A 524 25.13 0.42 1.09
N GLY A 525 25.80 -0.49 0.39
CA GLY A 525 27.23 -0.74 0.57
C GLY A 525 27.53 -1.88 1.54
N ASP A 526 28.69 -1.81 2.19
CA ASP A 526 29.21 -2.93 2.97
C ASP A 526 28.63 -3.00 4.39
N ALA A 527 27.91 -4.09 4.65
CA ALA A 527 27.23 -4.30 5.93
C ALA A 527 28.21 -4.57 7.08
N ALA A 528 29.34 -5.25 6.79
CA ALA A 528 30.37 -5.51 7.79
C ALA A 528 31.01 -4.20 8.28
N LEU A 529 31.37 -3.29 7.36
CA LEU A 529 31.86 -1.96 7.70
C LEU A 529 30.83 -1.15 8.50
N PHE A 530 29.55 -1.15 8.12
CA PHE A 530 28.55 -0.45 8.93
C PHE A 530 28.40 -1.06 10.33
N GLY A 531 28.49 -2.39 10.47
CA GLY A 531 28.53 -3.04 11.77
C GLY A 531 29.67 -2.49 12.64
N ARG A 532 30.86 -2.32 12.07
CA ARG A 532 32.00 -1.68 12.74
C ARG A 532 31.75 -0.21 13.08
N VAL A 533 31.26 0.59 12.13
CA VAL A 533 30.89 2.00 12.38
C VAL A 533 29.90 2.09 13.55
N ARG A 534 28.90 1.20 13.59
CA ARG A 534 27.88 1.18 14.62
C ARG A 534 28.46 0.80 15.98
N GLU A 535 29.18 -0.31 16.09
CA GLU A 535 29.65 -0.83 17.38
C GLU A 535 30.90 -0.10 17.89
N GLU A 536 31.84 0.27 17.01
CA GLU A 536 33.11 0.92 17.40
C GLU A 536 32.95 2.43 17.62
N VAL A 537 31.97 3.09 16.97
CA VAL A 537 31.83 4.55 17.01
C VAL A 537 30.45 5.01 17.49
N ILE A 538 29.38 4.69 16.77
CA ILE A 538 28.05 5.28 17.04
C ILE A 538 27.51 4.86 18.40
N ALA A 539 27.51 3.56 18.70
CA ALA A 539 26.98 3.05 19.96
C ALA A 539 27.70 3.61 21.19
N PRO A 540 29.05 3.58 21.30
CA PRO A 540 29.74 4.16 22.45
C PRO A 540 29.62 5.68 22.52
N LEU A 541 29.45 6.37 21.40
CA LEU A 541 29.27 7.82 21.36
C LEU A 541 27.86 8.25 21.81
N VAL A 542 26.83 7.69 21.18
CA VAL A 542 25.43 8.09 21.36
C VAL A 542 24.95 7.64 22.74
N PHE A 543 25.22 6.38 23.09
CA PHE A 543 24.76 5.72 24.31
C PHE A 543 25.85 5.66 25.38
N ARG A 544 26.62 6.74 25.53
CA ARG A 544 27.58 6.92 26.62
C ARG A 544 26.85 7.16 27.96
N PRO A 545 27.48 6.90 29.13
CA PRO A 545 26.88 7.28 30.41
C PRO A 545 26.53 8.76 30.44
N GLU A 546 25.29 9.08 30.80
CA GLU A 546 24.83 10.45 30.94
C GLU A 546 24.84 10.84 32.42
N ALA A 547 25.78 11.69 32.80
CA ALA A 547 25.96 12.12 34.18
C ALA A 547 25.02 13.27 34.57
N ASP A 548 24.56 14.07 33.59
CA ASP A 548 23.59 15.15 33.79
C ASP A 548 22.43 15.05 32.78
N PRO A 549 21.44 14.15 33.01
CA PRO A 549 20.26 14.04 32.17
C PRO A 549 19.48 15.36 32.02
N ARG A 550 19.50 16.22 33.04
CA ARG A 550 18.84 17.54 33.01
C ARG A 550 19.59 18.53 32.14
N GLY A 551 20.91 18.51 32.17
CA GLY A 551 21.78 19.23 31.24
C GLY A 551 21.51 18.82 29.80
N LEU A 552 21.48 17.51 29.54
CA LEU A 552 21.14 16.95 28.23
C LEU A 552 19.77 17.45 27.75
N ALA A 553 18.73 17.33 28.59
CA ALA A 553 17.38 17.78 28.25
C ALA A 553 17.33 19.28 27.91
N ARG A 554 18.03 20.14 28.68
CA ARG A 554 18.13 21.58 28.41
C ARG A 554 18.79 21.88 27.07
N GLU A 555 19.86 21.16 26.72
CA GLU A 555 20.56 21.36 25.45
C GLU A 555 19.68 20.96 24.25
N ILE A 556 19.01 19.81 24.34
CA ILE A 556 18.08 19.35 23.30
C ILE A 556 16.93 20.34 23.14
N LEU A 557 16.32 20.80 24.23
CA LEU A 557 15.23 21.79 24.19
C LEU A 557 15.70 23.13 23.61
N ARG A 558 16.92 23.58 23.94
CA ARG A 558 17.49 24.81 23.36
C ARG A 558 17.59 24.72 21.83
N VAL A 559 18.10 23.60 21.30
CA VAL A 559 18.16 23.37 19.85
C VAL A 559 16.75 23.33 19.26
N ARG A 560 15.82 22.66 19.93
CA ARG A 560 14.42 22.55 19.50
C ARG A 560 13.71 23.87 19.41
N GLU A 561 13.78 24.69 20.45
CA GLU A 561 13.12 25.99 20.53
C GLU A 561 13.67 26.95 19.47
N ARG A 562 14.98 26.91 19.20
CA ARG A 562 15.58 27.64 18.09
C ARG A 562 15.02 27.17 16.74
N MET A 563 14.95 25.86 16.49
CA MET A 563 14.35 25.32 15.26
C MET A 563 12.87 25.70 15.10
N GLU A 564 12.10 25.70 16.20
CA GLU A 564 10.69 26.12 16.20
C GLU A 564 10.59 27.59 15.78
N HIS A 565 11.38 28.46 16.40
CA HIS A 565 11.35 29.89 16.14
C HIS A 565 11.84 30.26 14.72
N GLU A 566 12.93 29.65 14.26
CA GLU A 566 13.59 30.01 13.00
C GLU A 566 12.97 29.32 11.76
N LEU A 567 12.46 28.10 11.90
CA LEU A 567 12.08 27.26 10.75
C LEU A 567 10.60 26.92 10.66
N ALA A 568 9.83 26.95 11.77
CA ALA A 568 8.43 26.56 11.72
C ALA A 568 7.57 27.55 10.94
N GLY A 569 7.89 28.84 11.02
CA GLY A 569 7.21 29.90 10.27
C GLY A 569 5.70 29.99 10.54
N GLU A 570 5.25 29.61 11.74
CA GLU A 570 3.82 29.60 12.11
C GLU A 570 3.23 31.01 12.17
N GLY A 571 1.93 31.10 11.93
CA GLY A 571 1.17 32.34 12.04
C GLY A 571 -0.34 32.07 12.01
N PRO A 572 -1.20 33.11 12.10
CA PRO A 572 -2.66 32.93 12.24
C PRO A 572 -3.30 32.10 11.12
N LEU A 573 -2.67 32.07 9.94
CA LEU A 573 -3.19 31.41 8.74
C LEU A 573 -2.45 30.12 8.36
N ARG A 574 -1.40 29.76 9.10
CA ARG A 574 -0.53 28.63 8.76
C ARG A 574 0.10 27.99 10.00
N LEU A 575 -0.11 26.70 10.17
CA LEU A 575 0.47 25.89 11.23
C LEU A 575 1.44 24.86 10.65
N SER A 576 2.44 24.41 11.41
CA SER A 576 3.42 23.42 10.93
C SER A 576 3.31 22.10 11.69
N PRO A 577 2.72 21.04 11.09
CA PRO A 577 2.60 19.73 11.74
C PRO A 577 3.94 19.09 12.12
N LYS A 578 5.02 19.46 11.42
CA LYS A 578 6.36 18.91 11.64
C LYS A 578 7.18 19.76 12.62
N LEU A 579 7.33 21.05 12.32
CA LEU A 579 8.26 21.95 13.01
C LEU A 579 7.58 22.87 14.03
N GLY A 580 6.25 22.92 14.03
CA GLY A 580 5.47 23.74 14.96
C GLY A 580 5.48 23.20 16.38
N ARG A 581 4.84 23.95 17.27
CA ARG A 581 4.68 23.56 18.67
C ARG A 581 3.89 22.26 18.79
N GLY A 582 4.44 21.26 19.47
CA GLY A 582 3.79 19.94 19.61
C GLY A 582 3.79 19.10 18.33
N GLY A 583 4.54 19.52 17.31
CA GLY A 583 4.67 18.81 16.04
C GLY A 583 5.55 17.55 16.11
N LEU A 584 5.78 16.92 14.96
CA LEU A 584 6.53 15.67 14.86
C LEU A 584 7.94 15.74 15.46
N VAL A 585 8.64 16.87 15.29
CA VAL A 585 9.99 17.03 15.85
C VAL A 585 9.99 17.08 17.39
N ASP A 586 8.89 17.50 18.03
CA ASP A 586 8.75 17.42 19.49
C ASP A 586 8.72 15.96 19.97
N ILE A 587 8.05 15.08 19.21
CA ILE A 587 8.03 13.63 19.48
C ILE A 587 9.40 13.02 19.24
N GLU A 588 10.02 13.32 18.10
CA GLU A 588 11.34 12.80 17.74
C GLU A 588 12.39 13.15 18.81
N PHE A 589 12.40 14.40 19.29
CA PHE A 589 13.34 14.84 20.31
C PHE A 589 13.06 14.26 21.69
N ALA A 590 11.80 14.10 22.09
CA ALA A 590 11.47 13.42 23.34
C ALA A 590 11.99 11.96 23.33
N VAL A 591 11.75 11.25 22.22
CA VAL A 591 12.19 9.87 22.04
C VAL A 591 13.72 9.79 22.03
N GLN A 592 14.38 10.64 21.25
CA GLN A 592 15.84 10.68 21.18
C GLN A 592 16.47 11.01 22.54
N TYR A 593 15.92 11.97 23.29
CA TYR A 593 16.36 12.25 24.65
C TYR A 593 16.35 10.98 25.52
N LEU A 594 15.23 10.25 25.52
CA LEU A 594 15.10 9.01 26.28
C LEU A 594 16.06 7.92 25.79
N GLN A 595 16.31 7.83 24.48
CA GLN A 595 17.30 6.90 23.92
C GLN A 595 18.72 7.25 24.35
N LEU A 596 19.09 8.53 24.36
CA LEU A 596 20.40 8.98 24.87
C LEU A 596 20.53 8.70 26.37
N ALA A 597 19.48 8.95 27.16
CA ALA A 597 19.47 8.77 28.61
C ALA A 597 19.51 7.28 29.03
N HIS A 598 18.81 6.41 28.31
CA HIS A 598 18.59 5.02 28.72
C HIS A 598 19.30 3.98 27.85
N GLY A 599 19.67 4.32 26.61
CA GLY A 599 20.16 3.35 25.63
C GLY A 599 21.44 2.64 26.03
N ARG A 600 22.25 3.19 26.94
CA ARG A 600 23.41 2.49 27.49
C ARG A 600 22.99 1.23 28.26
N ALA A 601 22.11 1.41 29.24
CA ALA A 601 21.65 0.36 30.13
C ALA A 601 20.63 -0.56 29.46
N ARG A 602 20.00 -0.08 28.39
CA ARG A 602 18.85 -0.69 27.73
C ARG A 602 19.08 -0.79 26.22
N PRO A 603 19.83 -1.79 25.71
CA PRO A 603 20.14 -1.87 24.29
C PRO A 603 18.90 -2.01 23.37
N GLY A 604 17.78 -2.54 23.87
CA GLY A 604 16.55 -2.72 23.09
C GLY A 604 15.86 -1.40 22.73
N VAL A 605 16.18 -0.29 23.41
CA VAL A 605 15.63 1.04 23.07
C VAL A 605 16.41 1.73 21.94
N ARG A 606 17.52 1.15 21.45
CA ARG A 606 18.38 1.69 20.39
C ARG A 606 17.78 1.52 18.98
N GLU A 607 16.46 1.56 18.88
CA GLU A 607 15.69 1.47 17.64
C GLU A 607 15.80 2.76 16.83
N THR A 608 16.04 2.67 15.53
CA THR A 608 16.13 3.88 14.69
C THR A 608 14.76 4.44 14.31
N ASN A 609 13.71 3.62 14.31
CA ASN A 609 12.34 4.06 14.01
C ASN A 609 11.65 4.62 15.27
N THR A 610 10.96 5.76 15.15
CA THR A 610 10.38 6.51 16.28
C THR A 610 9.33 5.70 17.00
N LEU A 611 8.38 5.09 16.28
CA LEU A 611 7.32 4.30 16.91
C LEU A 611 7.87 3.02 17.54
N LYS A 612 8.81 2.34 16.88
CA LYS A 612 9.49 1.17 17.47
C LYS A 612 10.27 1.57 18.74
N ALA A 613 10.94 2.72 18.72
CA ALA A 613 11.61 3.27 19.89
C ALA A 613 10.64 3.64 21.02
N ILE A 614 9.50 4.26 20.73
CA ILE A 614 8.45 4.55 21.74
C ILE A 614 7.99 3.25 22.41
N ARG A 615 7.70 2.21 21.62
CA ARG A 615 7.28 0.90 22.14
C ARG A 615 8.36 0.23 22.97
N ALA A 616 9.60 0.24 22.50
CA ALA A 616 10.74 -0.32 23.23
C ALA A 616 11.00 0.41 24.55
N LEU A 617 10.95 1.74 24.54
CA LEU A 617 11.07 2.57 25.73
C LEU A 617 9.97 2.25 26.75
N ALA A 618 8.73 2.04 26.29
CA ALA A 618 7.62 1.66 27.16
C ALA A 618 7.81 0.24 27.73
N SER A 619 8.16 -0.74 26.89
CA SER A 619 8.35 -2.13 27.33
C SER A 619 9.49 -2.31 28.33
N GLU A 620 10.52 -1.45 28.25
CA GLU A 620 11.65 -1.47 29.18
C GLU A 620 11.48 -0.54 30.39
N GLY A 621 10.30 0.07 30.56
CA GLY A 621 10.00 0.97 31.69
C GLY A 621 10.80 2.28 31.67
N ALA A 622 11.26 2.72 30.50
CA ALA A 622 11.88 4.03 30.27
C ALA A 622 10.87 5.14 29.98
N LEU A 623 9.65 4.75 29.61
CA LEU A 623 8.56 5.66 29.24
C LEU A 623 7.27 5.14 29.87
N ALA A 624 6.52 6.01 30.55
CA ALA A 624 5.26 5.60 31.15
C ALA A 624 4.24 5.22 30.04
N PRO A 625 3.40 4.19 30.23
CA PRO A 625 2.45 3.74 29.21
C PRO A 625 1.50 4.85 28.71
N ALA A 626 1.12 5.78 29.58
CA ALA A 626 0.29 6.92 29.23
C ALA A 626 1.01 7.89 28.27
N ASP A 627 2.29 8.16 28.52
CA ASP A 627 3.11 9.03 27.68
C ASP A 627 3.41 8.35 26.34
N ALA A 628 3.73 7.05 26.35
CA ALA A 628 3.91 6.26 25.13
C ALA A 628 2.65 6.31 24.25
N SER A 629 1.48 6.06 24.83
CA SER A 629 0.20 6.10 24.11
C SER A 629 -0.08 7.48 23.50
N ALA A 630 0.22 8.55 24.23
CA ALA A 630 0.05 9.92 23.74
C ALA A 630 0.99 10.25 22.57
N LEU A 631 2.28 9.89 22.70
CA LEU A 631 3.28 10.11 21.65
C LEU A 631 2.98 9.26 20.40
N GLU A 632 2.52 8.02 20.55
CA GLU A 632 2.11 7.19 19.42
C GLU A 632 0.91 7.76 18.66
N ARG A 633 -0.13 8.19 19.40
CA ARG A 633 -1.31 8.82 18.78
C ARG A 633 -0.92 10.11 18.06
N GLY A 634 -0.10 10.94 18.71
CA GLY A 634 0.41 12.17 18.13
C GLY A 634 1.22 11.92 16.86
N TRP A 635 2.13 10.94 16.88
CA TRP A 635 2.95 10.62 15.72
C TRP A 635 2.09 10.14 14.55
N ARG A 636 1.14 9.22 14.76
CA ARG A 636 0.27 8.70 13.69
C ARG A 636 -0.58 9.79 13.06
N PHE A 637 -1.20 10.62 13.89
CA PHE A 637 -2.04 11.72 13.43
C PHE A 637 -1.23 12.74 12.63
N LEU A 638 -0.10 13.21 13.18
CA LEU A 638 0.71 14.25 12.56
C LEU A 638 1.41 13.75 11.30
N ARG A 639 1.83 12.47 11.24
CA ARG A 639 2.38 11.87 10.02
C ARG A 639 1.33 11.74 8.93
N ARG A 640 0.15 11.22 9.26
CA ARG A 640 -0.95 11.15 8.29
C ARG A 640 -1.30 12.55 7.77
N LEU A 641 -1.31 13.55 8.64
CA LEU A 641 -1.54 14.93 8.26
C LEU A 641 -0.45 15.49 7.33
N GLU A 642 0.82 15.24 7.64
CA GLU A 642 1.94 15.62 6.78
C GLU A 642 1.85 14.93 5.41
N ASP A 643 1.53 13.64 5.36
CA ASP A 643 1.38 12.90 4.11
C ASP A 643 0.22 13.43 3.26
N ARG A 644 -0.95 13.71 3.86
CA ARG A 644 -2.10 14.29 3.13
C ARG A 644 -1.86 15.72 2.63
N LEU A 645 -0.91 16.45 3.23
CA LEU A 645 -0.42 17.72 2.69
C LEU A 645 0.57 17.51 1.54
N ARG A 646 1.52 16.58 1.68
CA ARG A 646 2.64 16.40 0.74
C ARG A 646 2.30 15.57 -0.49
N ILE A 647 1.31 14.68 -0.42
CA ILE A 647 0.94 13.81 -1.55
C ILE A 647 0.31 14.58 -2.72
N VAL A 648 -0.10 15.83 -2.52
CA VAL A 648 -0.93 16.58 -3.47
C VAL A 648 -0.15 17.01 -4.71
N HIS A 649 1.03 17.59 -4.52
CA HIS A 649 1.81 18.23 -5.57
C HIS A 649 3.24 17.69 -5.59
N VAL A 650 3.96 17.95 -6.70
CA VAL A 650 5.36 17.54 -6.86
C VAL A 650 6.32 18.24 -5.88
N PHE A 651 5.85 19.25 -5.16
CA PHE A 651 6.59 19.97 -4.13
C PHE A 651 5.94 19.77 -2.74
N PRO A 652 6.73 19.66 -1.66
CA PRO A 652 6.20 19.39 -0.33
C PRO A 652 5.50 20.64 0.23
N LEU A 653 4.21 20.53 0.53
CA LEU A 653 3.51 21.49 1.38
C LEU A 653 3.84 21.19 2.84
N THR A 654 4.38 22.18 3.55
CA THR A 654 4.85 22.05 4.94
C THR A 654 3.93 22.69 5.96
N HIS A 655 2.92 23.43 5.50
CA HIS A 655 2.03 24.22 6.34
C HIS A 655 0.57 23.84 6.11
N LEU A 656 -0.13 23.63 7.22
CA LEU A 656 -1.55 23.42 7.27
C LEU A 656 -2.31 24.76 7.12
N PRO A 657 -3.28 24.86 6.19
CA PRO A 657 -4.18 26.02 6.11
C PRO A 657 -5.18 25.99 7.27
N THR A 658 -5.47 27.15 7.88
CA THR A 658 -6.41 27.25 9.02
C THR A 658 -7.82 27.71 8.64
N ARG A 659 -8.08 28.02 7.36
CA ARG A 659 -9.41 28.42 6.86
C ARG A 659 -9.55 28.24 5.35
N GLY A 660 -10.78 28.36 4.87
CA GLY A 660 -11.11 28.39 3.44
C GLY A 660 -11.05 27.02 2.75
N PRO A 661 -11.11 27.00 1.41
CA PRO A 661 -11.25 25.76 0.63
C PRO A 661 -10.11 24.75 0.88
N GLY A 662 -8.88 25.23 1.05
CA GLY A 662 -7.71 24.36 1.31
C GLY A 662 -7.83 23.56 2.61
N LEU A 663 -8.42 24.13 3.66
CA LEU A 663 -8.70 23.41 4.91
C LEU A 663 -9.79 22.36 4.69
N THR A 664 -10.87 22.70 3.98
CA THR A 664 -11.96 21.77 3.68
C THR A 664 -11.45 20.56 2.88
N THR A 665 -10.63 20.79 1.85
CA THR A 665 -10.04 19.71 1.04
C THR A 665 -9.10 18.84 1.90
N LEU A 666 -8.25 19.44 2.73
CA LEU A 666 -7.38 18.69 3.63
C LEU A 666 -8.18 17.86 4.66
N ALA A 667 -9.24 18.43 5.23
CA ALA A 667 -10.13 17.76 6.15
C ALA A 667 -10.75 16.51 5.51
N ARG A 668 -11.25 16.62 4.27
CA ARG A 668 -11.76 15.47 3.52
C ARG A 668 -10.68 14.40 3.28
N ARG A 669 -9.45 14.79 2.92
CA ARG A 669 -8.31 13.86 2.77
C ARG A 669 -7.96 13.14 4.07
N MET A 670 -8.19 13.79 5.21
CA MET A 670 -8.00 13.24 6.55
C MET A 670 -9.22 12.42 7.04
N GLY A 671 -10.28 12.29 6.23
CA GLY A 671 -11.49 11.54 6.56
C GLY A 671 -12.57 12.32 7.30
N TYR A 672 -12.40 13.63 7.49
CA TYR A 672 -13.42 14.48 8.10
C TYR A 672 -14.48 14.86 7.06
N SER A 673 -15.74 14.60 7.37
CA SER A 673 -16.88 14.87 6.50
C SER A 673 -17.78 15.99 7.04
N GLY A 674 -18.64 16.52 6.17
CA GLY A 674 -19.60 17.58 6.50
C GLY A 674 -19.02 18.99 6.46
N THR A 675 -19.89 19.98 6.70
CA THR A 675 -19.56 21.42 6.66
C THR A 675 -18.61 21.85 7.78
N GLU A 676 -18.58 21.12 8.89
CA GLU A 676 -17.70 21.36 10.04
C GLU A 676 -16.39 20.57 10.01
N GLY A 677 -16.13 19.78 8.96
CA GLY A 677 -14.97 18.88 8.91
C GLY A 677 -13.63 19.60 9.12
N GLY A 678 -13.48 20.80 8.56
CA GLY A 678 -12.29 21.63 8.75
C GLY A 678 -12.10 22.09 10.20
N ALA A 679 -13.18 22.49 10.87
CA ALA A 679 -13.12 22.92 12.27
C ALA A 679 -12.78 21.75 13.21
N LYS A 680 -13.33 20.56 12.94
CA LYS A 680 -13.01 19.34 13.68
C LYS A 680 -11.54 18.93 13.51
N LEU A 681 -11.01 18.96 12.29
CA LEU A 681 -9.59 18.70 12.04
C LEU A 681 -8.68 19.66 12.84
N LEU A 682 -9.02 20.95 12.90
CA LEU A 682 -8.25 21.92 13.67
C LEU A 682 -8.33 21.67 15.18
N ALA A 683 -9.51 21.37 15.70
CA ALA A 683 -9.68 21.04 17.12
C ALA A 683 -8.87 19.79 17.52
N ASP A 684 -8.89 18.74 16.69
CA ASP A 684 -8.11 17.53 16.93
C ASP A 684 -6.61 17.81 16.81
N TYR A 685 -6.18 18.63 15.85
CA TYR A 685 -4.79 19.08 15.72
C TYR A 685 -4.32 19.83 16.97
N GLU A 686 -5.10 20.80 17.46
CA GLU A 686 -4.78 21.59 18.65
C GLU A 686 -4.72 20.71 19.91
N ALA A 687 -5.68 19.82 20.09
CA ALA A 687 -5.72 18.90 21.22
C ALA A 687 -4.50 17.96 21.23
N ILE A 688 -4.18 17.36 20.07
CA ILE A 688 -3.06 16.42 19.93
C ILE A 688 -1.72 17.14 20.13
N THR A 689 -1.51 18.29 19.49
CA THR A 689 -0.25 19.03 19.62
C THR A 689 -0.05 19.58 21.03
N ALA A 690 -1.12 20.01 21.72
CA ALA A 690 -1.06 20.39 23.12
C ALA A 690 -0.69 19.21 24.03
N GLU A 691 -1.29 18.02 23.80
CA GLU A 691 -0.93 16.80 24.54
C GLU A 691 0.54 16.43 24.30
N VAL A 692 0.99 16.35 23.05
CA VAL A 692 2.40 16.05 22.70
C VAL A 692 3.36 17.02 23.39
N ARG A 693 3.07 18.32 23.34
CA ARG A 693 3.90 19.34 23.97
C ARG A 693 3.98 19.16 25.48
N ALA A 694 2.85 18.91 26.14
CA ALA A 694 2.80 18.69 27.58
C ALA A 694 3.60 17.44 28.00
N ARG A 695 3.50 16.35 27.22
CA ARG A 695 4.22 15.09 27.47
C ARG A 695 5.73 15.26 27.31
N ARG A 696 6.17 15.86 26.21
CA ARG A 696 7.59 16.19 25.97
C ARG A 696 8.15 17.03 27.12
N ASP A 697 7.45 18.09 27.49
CA ASP A 697 7.87 18.97 28.60
C ASP A 697 7.97 18.21 29.92
N GLY A 698 7.02 17.33 30.23
CA GLY A 698 7.07 16.49 31.43
C GLY A 698 8.29 15.55 31.44
N LEU A 699 8.56 14.89 30.32
CA LEU A 699 9.70 13.97 30.16
C LEU A 699 11.05 14.68 30.28
N MET A 700 11.15 15.92 29.82
CA MET A 700 12.40 16.68 29.73
C MET A 700 12.59 17.70 30.88
N ARG A 701 11.68 17.76 31.85
CA ARG A 701 11.79 18.59 33.07
C ARG A 701 12.27 17.80 34.30
N THR A 702 12.12 16.48 34.30
CA THR A 702 12.51 15.60 35.41
C THR A 702 14.00 15.31 35.39
#